data_AF-A0A4P9XE41-F1
#
_entry.id   AF-A0A4P9XE41-F1
#
_cell.length_a   1.000
_cell.length_b   1.000
_cell.length_c   1.000
_cell.angle_alpha   90.00
_cell.angle_beta   90.00
_cell.angle_gamma   90.00
#
_symmetry.space_group_name_H-M   'P 1'
#
loop_
_entity.id
_entity.type
_entity.pdbx_description
1 polymer ?
#
loop_
_entity_poly.entity_id
_entity_poly.type
_entity_poly.pdbx_seq_one_letter_code
_entity_poly.pdbx_strand_id
1 'polypeptide(L)'
;VKNKAAAAIQITAEQLLREAHEFKEPSLVIAKQKIVDEEELDAFKREKRNGFEYGVRLNGTLPQPWIRYAVWEDSVGETERARSVYERGLDRNHQATQLWIRYAEMEMAHKNLNHARNILDRAVGILPRVDALWFKYTLMEELVGHVAGARAVFERWMQWHPGAEAWMAYVQFELRHGQPQRATRVYRRYVEADPQSKRWIQWAKHEEAAGHVDLARRIYEECLDALQEGLLDPTVYISFARFEVRQQELERARAIFQFGLRQYPSAQCTSLRNAYALFEKQYGAHDVAEQAVLEKQQQFYEATLAADPLAYDHWIDYVQLAETMYAAEPERVRAVYDRAVAHVPPVLEKHAWRRYIYVWIFYAVWEELAQDHSQGAVDVYQRCLAVIPHARFTFSKIWLRLAECHVRRRELALARKTLGLAIGKAPKTKTFQAYIDLELRLREFDRVRTLFQQCLRWQPQRSRTWVQYAQMEDQLNDTDRVRALYAMALAQPVLDMPEVLWKAAIDFEIGEGEWDRAADLYERLLDQNRHVNVWQSYARFKVQQAVAALAMRRADAADPPAAPSETEQQAAVAAGRAVLERGEAHTRRLGDPAQRVQLLEAWLAFEKTFGTPAAVSAVLRRFPRTVKKRRVLQAAGAAGPSAPSSATAATAAKGPQFEEYFDYVFPDDQVETPSQKLLEMAYKWKAAAAQQ
;
A
#
# COMPACT_ATOMS: atom_id res chain seq x y z
N VAL A 1 37.21 17.41 37.67
CA VAL A 1 35.91 17.99 37.26
C VAL A 1 34.98 18.02 38.47
N LYS A 2 34.68 19.20 39.01
CA LYS A 2 33.85 19.36 40.24
C LYS A 2 32.33 19.31 39.95
N ASN A 3 31.92 19.34 38.69
CA ASN A 3 30.51 19.29 38.29
C ASN A 3 30.32 18.16 37.26
N LYS A 4 29.59 17.10 37.64
CA LYS A 4 29.33 15.92 36.79
C LYS A 4 28.03 16.04 35.98
N ALA A 5 27.48 17.24 35.85
CA ALA A 5 26.32 17.48 35.00
C ALA A 5 26.65 17.14 33.54
N ALA A 6 25.68 16.59 32.80
CA ALA A 6 25.85 16.31 31.38
C ALA A 6 26.20 17.61 30.64
N ALA A 7 27.28 17.58 29.84
CA ALA A 7 27.63 18.72 29.01
C ALA A 7 26.50 19.01 28.01
N ALA A 8 26.16 20.29 27.86
CA ALA A 8 25.08 20.73 26.97
C ALA A 8 25.35 20.39 25.49
N ILE A 9 26.63 20.26 25.13
CA ILE A 9 27.09 19.86 23.80
C ILE A 9 27.87 18.57 23.96
N GLN A 10 27.42 17.50 23.31
CA GLN A 10 28.14 16.24 23.23
C GLN A 10 29.10 16.32 22.05
N ILE A 11 30.40 16.12 22.31
CA ILE A 11 31.42 16.13 21.25
C ILE A 11 31.11 14.99 20.30
N THR A 12 30.87 15.31 19.02
CA THR A 12 30.63 14.32 17.96
C THR A 12 31.92 13.98 17.23
N ALA A 13 31.96 12.83 16.55
CA ALA A 13 33.11 12.44 15.73
C ALA A 13 33.40 13.46 14.61
N GLU A 14 32.36 14.13 14.08
CA GLU A 14 32.52 15.21 13.11
C GLU A 14 33.32 16.39 13.68
N GLN A 15 33.07 16.74 14.94
CA GLN A 15 33.73 17.85 15.61
C GLN A 15 35.23 17.56 15.80
N LEU A 16 35.58 16.32 16.18
CA LEU A 16 36.98 15.88 16.29
C LEU A 16 37.70 15.86 14.93
N LEU A 17 37.02 15.46 13.85
CA LEU A 17 37.61 15.47 12.50
C LEU A 17 37.82 16.89 11.98
N ARG A 18 36.89 17.81 12.27
CA ARG A 18 37.04 19.24 11.94
C ARG A 18 38.21 19.85 12.70
N GLU A 19 38.29 19.62 14.00
CA GLU A 19 39.42 20.09 14.82
C GLU A 19 40.75 19.50 14.31
N ALA A 20 40.81 18.20 14.02
CA ALA A 20 42.02 17.58 13.48
C ALA A 20 42.44 18.15 12.10
N HIS A 21 41.48 18.54 11.26
CA HIS A 21 41.78 19.21 9.99
C HIS A 21 42.29 20.64 10.21
N GLU A 22 41.72 21.38 11.17
CA GLU A 22 42.16 22.74 11.54
C GLU A 22 43.55 22.76 12.17
N PHE A 23 43.92 21.70 12.90
CA PHE A 23 45.26 21.52 13.48
C PHE A 23 46.30 20.96 12.51
N LYS A 24 45.93 20.63 11.27
CA LYS A 24 46.90 20.18 10.28
C LYS A 24 47.83 21.35 9.94
N GLU A 25 49.09 21.26 10.39
CA GLU A 25 50.10 22.29 10.12
C GLU A 25 50.13 22.61 8.62
N PRO A 26 50.07 23.90 8.23
CA PRO A 26 50.17 24.26 6.83
C PRO A 26 51.52 23.78 6.30
N SER A 27 51.52 23.14 5.13
CA SER A 27 52.76 22.74 4.47
C SER A 27 53.70 23.94 4.35
N LEU A 28 54.95 23.78 4.76
CA LEU A 28 55.98 24.83 4.69
C LEU A 28 55.99 25.48 3.30
N VAL A 29 55.57 26.74 3.22
CA VAL A 29 55.63 27.52 1.98
C VAL A 29 57.05 28.04 1.85
N ILE A 30 57.80 27.53 0.87
CA ILE A 30 59.13 28.05 0.54
C ILE A 30 58.99 29.54 0.20
N ALA A 31 59.84 30.38 0.78
CA ALA A 31 59.83 31.82 0.54
C ALA A 31 60.01 32.12 -0.97
N LYS A 32 59.19 33.02 -1.52
CA LYS A 32 59.27 33.43 -2.93
C LYS A 32 60.58 34.19 -3.16
N GLN A 33 61.57 33.54 -3.75
CA GLN A 33 62.83 34.17 -4.18
C GLN A 33 62.63 34.79 -5.57
N LYS A 34 63.08 36.04 -5.74
CA LYS A 34 63.08 36.73 -7.04
C LYS A 34 64.45 36.51 -7.69
N ILE A 35 64.47 35.88 -8.85
CA ILE A 35 65.68 35.62 -9.63
C ILE A 35 66.05 36.91 -10.37
N VAL A 36 67.28 37.41 -10.19
CA VAL A 36 67.74 38.69 -10.78
C VAL A 36 68.70 38.46 -11.93
N ASP A 37 69.64 37.51 -11.78
CA ASP A 37 70.74 37.32 -12.72
C ASP A 37 70.64 35.99 -13.51
N GLU A 38 71.31 35.93 -14.67
CA GLU A 38 71.39 34.71 -15.49
C GLU A 38 72.10 33.56 -14.76
N GLU A 39 73.11 33.86 -13.93
CA GLU A 39 73.80 32.88 -13.11
C GLU A 39 72.89 32.27 -12.02
N GLU A 40 72.02 33.10 -11.42
CA GLU A 40 71.02 32.64 -10.45
C GLU A 40 69.92 31.81 -11.13
N LEU A 41 69.51 32.19 -12.34
CA LEU A 41 68.59 31.42 -13.15
C LEU A 41 69.16 30.04 -13.50
N ASP A 42 70.45 29.98 -13.87
CA ASP A 42 71.13 28.72 -14.17
C ASP A 42 71.34 27.84 -12.94
N ALA A 43 71.63 28.44 -11.78
CA ALA A 43 71.69 27.73 -10.51
C ALA A 43 70.32 27.13 -10.15
N PHE A 44 69.25 27.92 -10.29
CA PHE A 44 67.87 27.46 -10.10
C PHE A 44 67.50 26.34 -11.08
N LYS A 45 67.86 26.48 -12.36
CA LYS A 45 67.65 25.43 -13.37
C LYS A 45 68.40 24.15 -12.98
N ARG A 46 69.66 24.23 -12.54
CA ARG A 46 70.43 23.06 -12.09
C ARG A 46 69.81 22.37 -10.89
N GLU A 47 69.38 23.12 -9.88
CA GLU A 47 68.73 22.55 -8.69
C GLU A 47 67.43 21.83 -9.06
N LYS A 48 66.58 22.49 -9.86
CA LYS A 48 65.32 21.89 -10.35
C LYS A 48 65.58 20.66 -11.21
N ARG A 49 66.53 20.71 -12.14
CA ARG A 49 66.93 19.55 -12.95
C ARG A 49 67.42 18.40 -12.10
N ASN A 50 68.28 18.65 -11.12
CA ASN A 50 68.75 17.61 -10.22
C ASN A 50 67.60 16.98 -9.43
N GLY A 51 66.63 17.78 -8.96
CA GLY A 51 65.43 17.29 -8.32
C GLY A 51 64.55 16.42 -9.23
N PHE A 52 64.33 16.86 -10.48
CA PHE A 52 63.58 16.09 -11.47
C PHE A 52 64.32 14.82 -11.91
N GLU A 53 65.62 14.88 -12.17
CA GLU A 53 66.46 13.73 -12.50
C GLU A 53 66.54 12.73 -11.36
N TYR A 54 66.53 13.19 -10.10
CA TYR A 54 66.41 12.31 -8.94
C TYR A 54 65.03 11.64 -8.90
N GLY A 55 63.95 12.40 -9.12
CA GLY A 55 62.59 11.85 -9.19
C GLY A 55 62.39 10.85 -10.32
N VAL A 56 63.02 11.10 -11.48
CA VAL A 56 63.04 10.21 -12.64
C VAL A 56 63.90 8.98 -12.39
N ARG A 57 65.04 9.10 -11.70
CA ARG A 57 65.85 7.93 -11.30
C ARG A 57 65.11 7.03 -10.32
N LEU A 58 64.38 7.62 -9.37
CA LEU A 58 63.63 6.88 -8.35
C LEU A 58 62.38 6.21 -8.94
N ASN A 59 61.63 6.92 -9.78
CA ASN A 59 60.31 6.51 -10.29
C ASN A 59 60.24 6.49 -11.83
N GLY A 60 61.31 6.04 -12.49
CA GLY A 60 61.47 6.16 -13.95
C GLY A 60 60.53 5.31 -14.80
N THR A 61 59.77 4.39 -14.20
CA THR A 61 58.76 3.58 -14.90
C THR A 61 57.43 4.31 -15.07
N LEU A 62 57.11 5.23 -14.16
CA LEU A 62 55.88 6.00 -14.20
C LEU A 62 56.02 7.17 -15.19
N PRO A 63 54.99 7.50 -15.98
CA PRO A 63 55.07 8.59 -16.96
C PRO A 63 55.01 9.99 -16.31
N GLN A 64 54.49 10.10 -15.09
CA GLN A 64 54.21 11.40 -14.44
C GLN A 64 55.48 12.22 -14.13
N PRO A 65 56.57 11.66 -13.56
CA PRO A 65 57.82 12.40 -13.36
C PRO A 65 58.42 12.93 -14.66
N TRP A 66 58.40 12.14 -15.74
CA TRP A 66 58.88 12.53 -17.06
C TRP A 66 58.06 13.68 -17.66
N ILE A 67 56.72 13.59 -17.59
CA ILE A 67 55.82 14.64 -18.10
C ILE A 67 56.05 15.95 -17.32
N ARG A 68 56.12 15.90 -15.98
CA ARG A 68 56.37 17.10 -15.16
C ARG A 68 57.73 17.73 -15.48
N TYR A 69 58.75 16.90 -15.69
CA TYR A 69 60.08 17.39 -16.05
C TYR A 69 60.07 18.07 -17.42
N ALA A 70 59.46 17.43 -18.42
CA ALA A 70 59.40 17.97 -19.77
C ALA A 70 58.54 19.24 -19.89
N VAL A 71 57.39 19.30 -19.18
CA VAL A 71 56.56 20.52 -19.09
C VAL A 71 57.31 21.66 -18.41
N TRP A 72 58.19 21.35 -17.44
CA TRP A 72 59.01 22.37 -16.82
C TRP A 72 60.09 22.89 -17.78
N GLU A 73 60.81 22.02 -18.51
CA GLU A 73 61.78 22.47 -19.54
C GLU A 73 61.09 23.27 -20.66
N ASP A 74 59.84 22.91 -21.00
CA ASP A 74 58.99 23.67 -21.92
C ASP A 74 58.67 25.07 -21.37
N SER A 75 58.31 25.19 -20.09
CA SER A 75 58.09 26.49 -19.44
C SER A 75 59.35 27.37 -19.37
N VAL A 76 60.53 26.76 -19.44
CA VAL A 76 61.83 27.44 -19.51
C VAL A 76 62.17 27.86 -20.95
N GLY A 77 61.48 27.30 -21.96
CA GLY A 77 61.69 27.57 -23.38
C GLY A 77 62.75 26.67 -24.04
N GLU A 78 63.31 25.69 -23.32
CA GLU A 78 64.35 24.79 -23.82
C GLU A 78 63.74 23.54 -24.49
N THR A 79 63.15 23.74 -25.67
CA THR A 79 62.40 22.71 -26.41
C THR A 79 63.25 21.50 -26.81
N GLU A 80 64.53 21.68 -27.15
CA GLU A 80 65.44 20.58 -27.48
C GLU A 80 65.70 19.65 -26.28
N ARG A 81 65.82 20.22 -25.08
CA ARG A 81 65.95 19.42 -23.85
C ARG A 81 64.64 18.73 -23.52
N ALA A 82 63.50 19.41 -23.67
CA ALA A 82 62.19 18.78 -23.51
C ALA A 82 62.01 17.57 -24.45
N ARG A 83 62.45 17.66 -25.72
CA ARG A 83 62.49 16.52 -26.66
C ARG A 83 63.34 15.37 -26.13
N SER A 84 64.56 15.68 -25.67
CA SER A 84 65.46 14.66 -25.11
C SER A 84 64.85 13.95 -23.90
N VAL A 85 64.15 14.70 -23.03
CA VAL A 85 63.46 14.13 -21.86
C VAL A 85 62.30 13.22 -22.28
N TYR A 86 61.50 13.63 -23.28
CA TYR A 86 60.43 12.79 -23.82
C TYR A 86 60.96 11.52 -24.48
N GLU A 87 62.01 11.61 -25.32
CA GLU A 87 62.61 10.43 -25.96
C GLU A 87 63.23 9.47 -24.94
N ARG A 88 63.95 9.99 -23.92
CA ARG A 88 64.44 9.16 -22.80
C ARG A 88 63.30 8.48 -22.03
N GLY A 89 62.19 9.19 -21.85
CA GLY A 89 60.99 8.62 -21.22
C GLY A 89 60.35 7.52 -22.07
N LEU A 90 60.34 7.69 -23.40
CA LEU A 90 59.81 6.71 -24.35
C LEU A 90 60.71 5.48 -24.47
N ASP A 91 62.04 5.64 -24.44
CA ASP A 91 62.99 4.53 -24.39
C ASP A 91 62.76 3.65 -23.15
N ARG A 92 62.40 4.28 -22.02
CA ARG A 92 62.11 3.56 -20.78
C ARG A 92 60.73 2.94 -20.76
N ASN A 93 59.71 3.63 -21.29
CA ASN A 93 58.33 3.17 -21.33
C ASN A 93 57.61 3.65 -22.61
N HIS A 94 57.79 2.92 -23.70
CA HIS A 94 57.19 3.22 -24.99
C HIS A 94 55.67 2.93 -25.03
N GLN A 95 55.12 2.20 -24.06
CA GLN A 95 53.69 1.87 -23.98
C GLN A 95 52.86 2.99 -23.34
N ALA A 96 53.51 3.97 -22.71
CA ALA A 96 52.82 5.06 -22.03
C ALA A 96 52.16 6.03 -23.03
N THR A 97 50.88 5.80 -23.35
CA THR A 97 50.08 6.67 -24.24
C THR A 97 50.12 8.14 -23.85
N GLN A 98 50.07 8.44 -22.55
CA GLN A 98 50.11 9.81 -22.05
C GLN A 98 51.39 10.54 -22.44
N LEU A 99 52.52 9.83 -22.51
CA LEU A 99 53.81 10.42 -22.87
C LEU A 99 53.83 10.83 -24.34
N TRP A 100 53.33 9.96 -25.22
CA TRP A 100 53.16 10.26 -26.66
C TRP A 100 52.24 11.45 -26.91
N ILE A 101 51.08 11.50 -26.23
CA ILE A 101 50.12 12.61 -26.38
C ILE A 101 50.74 13.92 -25.93
N ARG A 102 51.37 13.95 -24.74
CA ARG A 102 52.01 15.17 -24.22
C ARG A 102 53.19 15.63 -25.07
N TYR A 103 53.96 14.69 -25.61
CA TYR A 103 55.05 15.01 -26.52
C TYR A 103 54.54 15.65 -27.82
N ALA A 104 53.51 15.05 -28.43
CA ALA A 104 52.88 15.61 -29.62
C ALA A 104 52.22 16.99 -29.34
N GLU A 105 51.56 17.16 -28.19
CA GLU A 105 50.96 18.44 -27.77
C GLU A 105 51.99 19.56 -27.63
N MET A 106 53.16 19.24 -27.06
CA MET A 106 54.27 20.21 -26.95
C MET A 106 54.75 20.65 -28.35
N GLU A 107 54.99 19.73 -29.27
CA GLU A 107 55.42 20.09 -30.63
C GLU A 107 54.34 20.86 -31.41
N MET A 108 53.05 20.55 -31.16
CA MET A 108 51.93 21.31 -31.71
C MET A 108 51.90 22.75 -31.16
N ALA A 109 52.16 22.94 -29.87
CA ALA A 109 52.22 24.26 -29.24
C ALA A 109 53.34 25.13 -29.83
N HIS A 110 54.50 24.52 -30.12
CA HIS A 110 55.64 25.19 -30.75
C HIS A 110 55.56 25.29 -32.28
N LYS A 111 54.42 24.90 -32.89
CA LYS A 111 54.17 24.94 -34.35
C LYS A 111 55.11 24.07 -35.19
N ASN A 112 55.76 23.06 -34.59
CA ASN A 112 56.62 22.12 -35.29
C ASN A 112 55.80 20.94 -35.87
N LEU A 113 54.99 21.24 -36.88
CA LEU A 113 54.01 20.28 -37.44
C LEU A 113 54.65 19.00 -37.99
N ASN A 114 55.80 19.09 -38.64
CA ASN A 114 56.49 17.91 -39.20
C ASN A 114 57.04 16.99 -38.11
N HIS A 115 57.53 17.56 -37.00
CA HIS A 115 57.96 16.77 -35.85
C HIS A 115 56.76 16.09 -35.18
N ALA A 116 55.67 16.84 -34.97
CA ALA A 116 54.43 16.28 -34.44
C ALA A 116 53.88 15.13 -35.31
N ARG A 117 53.91 15.27 -36.65
CA ARG A 117 53.56 14.20 -37.60
C ARG A 117 54.42 12.96 -37.42
N ASN A 118 55.75 13.12 -37.39
CA ASN A 118 56.67 11.99 -37.24
C ASN A 118 56.46 11.27 -35.90
N ILE A 119 56.22 12.02 -34.83
CA ILE A 119 55.95 11.47 -33.50
C ILE A 119 54.64 10.68 -33.49
N LEU A 120 53.56 11.25 -34.02
CA LEU A 120 52.25 10.60 -34.07
C LEU A 120 52.24 9.39 -35.01
N ASP A 121 52.93 9.46 -36.14
CA ASP A 121 53.10 8.34 -37.06
C ASP A 121 53.86 7.18 -36.40
N ARG A 122 54.96 7.50 -35.70
CA ARG A 122 55.72 6.53 -34.90
C ARG A 122 54.87 5.94 -33.77
N ALA A 123 54.12 6.78 -33.05
CA ALA A 123 53.27 6.37 -31.95
C ALA A 123 52.19 5.38 -32.41
N VAL A 124 51.55 5.67 -33.53
CA VAL A 124 50.53 4.83 -34.16
C VAL A 124 51.13 3.51 -34.69
N GLY A 125 52.35 3.54 -35.24
CA GLY A 125 53.05 2.33 -35.66
C GLY A 125 53.39 1.38 -34.51
N ILE A 126 53.74 1.91 -33.34
CA ILE A 126 54.09 1.12 -32.15
C ILE A 126 52.82 0.67 -31.40
N LEU A 127 51.81 1.52 -31.30
CA LEU A 127 50.59 1.30 -30.51
C LEU A 127 49.31 1.42 -31.38
N PRO A 128 49.09 0.52 -32.35
CA PRO A 128 47.98 0.63 -33.29
C PRO A 128 46.60 0.40 -32.65
N ARG A 129 46.53 -0.22 -31.46
CA ARG A 129 45.25 -0.49 -30.75
C ARG A 129 44.76 0.67 -29.88
N VAL A 130 45.56 1.72 -29.72
CA VAL A 130 45.22 2.82 -28.81
C VAL A 130 44.53 3.93 -29.59
N ASP A 131 43.20 3.95 -29.54
CA ASP A 131 42.36 4.89 -30.29
C ASP A 131 42.67 6.37 -29.99
N ALA A 132 43.07 6.69 -28.75
CA ALA A 132 43.42 8.05 -28.35
C ALA A 132 44.54 8.68 -29.20
N LEU A 133 45.52 7.88 -29.67
CA LEU A 133 46.60 8.36 -30.53
C LEU A 133 46.10 8.65 -31.94
N TRP A 134 45.26 7.77 -32.48
CA TRP A 134 44.63 7.96 -33.78
C TRP A 134 43.70 9.17 -33.82
N PHE A 135 42.90 9.37 -32.77
CA PHE A 135 42.08 10.58 -32.64
C PHE A 135 42.94 11.84 -32.62
N LYS A 136 44.05 11.83 -31.90
CA LYS A 136 44.92 13.01 -31.83
C LYS A 136 45.64 13.26 -33.15
N TYR A 137 45.97 12.21 -33.89
CA TYR A 137 46.59 12.31 -35.21
C TYR A 137 45.62 12.82 -36.28
N THR A 138 44.41 12.27 -36.33
CA THR A 138 43.37 12.73 -37.27
C THR A 138 42.93 14.16 -36.97
N LEU A 139 42.77 14.53 -35.69
CA LEU A 139 42.48 15.89 -35.27
C LEU A 139 43.60 16.87 -35.68
N MET A 140 44.86 16.46 -35.56
CA MET A 140 45.98 17.30 -35.97
C MET A 140 45.97 17.56 -37.47
N GLU A 141 45.79 16.53 -38.31
CA GLU A 141 45.72 16.72 -39.76
C GLU A 141 44.48 17.54 -40.18
N GLU A 142 43.37 17.42 -39.45
CA GLU A 142 42.17 18.24 -39.65
C GLU A 142 42.41 19.72 -39.29
N LEU A 143 43.10 20.00 -38.18
CA LEU A 143 43.48 21.37 -37.78
C LEU A 143 44.48 22.02 -38.75
N VAL A 144 45.36 21.22 -39.36
CA VAL A 144 46.28 21.68 -40.41
C VAL A 144 45.52 21.91 -41.74
N GLY A 145 44.30 21.39 -41.87
CA GLY A 145 43.49 21.48 -43.10
C GLY A 145 43.89 20.46 -44.17
N HIS A 146 44.74 19.49 -43.84
CA HIS A 146 45.17 18.46 -44.78
C HIS A 146 44.17 17.29 -44.84
N VAL A 147 43.03 17.52 -45.49
CA VAL A 147 41.93 16.53 -45.58
C VAL A 147 42.36 15.21 -46.20
N ALA A 148 43.21 15.22 -47.24
CA ALA A 148 43.70 14.00 -47.86
C ALA A 148 44.62 13.18 -46.93
N GLY A 149 45.45 13.86 -46.13
CA GLY A 149 46.28 13.24 -45.10
C GLY A 149 45.43 12.61 -44.02
N ALA A 150 44.47 13.35 -43.47
CA ALA A 150 43.53 12.83 -42.47
C ALA A 150 42.78 11.58 -42.97
N ARG A 151 42.33 11.56 -44.23
CA ARG A 151 41.72 10.37 -44.85
C ARG A 151 42.66 9.18 -44.94
N ALA A 152 43.91 9.39 -45.33
CA ALA A 152 44.90 8.32 -45.39
C ALA A 152 45.15 7.72 -44.00
N VAL A 153 45.16 8.56 -42.96
CA VAL A 153 45.25 8.12 -41.55
C VAL A 153 44.03 7.30 -41.15
N PHE A 154 42.82 7.77 -41.47
CA PHE A 154 41.59 7.01 -41.20
C PHE A 154 41.57 5.67 -41.92
N GLU A 155 41.95 5.62 -43.21
CA GLU A 155 42.02 4.37 -43.96
C GLU A 155 43.03 3.38 -43.36
N ARG A 156 44.20 3.88 -42.93
CA ARG A 156 45.18 3.06 -42.21
C ARG A 156 44.65 2.59 -40.85
N TRP A 157 43.86 3.42 -40.17
CA TRP A 157 43.24 3.04 -38.90
C TRP A 157 42.21 1.92 -39.10
N MET A 158 41.37 2.02 -40.14
CA MET A 158 40.32 1.03 -40.43
C MET A 158 40.87 -0.34 -40.84
N GLN A 159 42.10 -0.43 -41.33
CA GLN A 159 42.78 -1.73 -41.57
C GLN A 159 42.98 -2.55 -40.29
N TRP A 160 43.04 -1.89 -39.13
CA TRP A 160 43.19 -2.55 -37.83
C TRP A 160 41.85 -2.96 -37.19
N HIS A 161 40.73 -2.74 -37.88
CA HIS A 161 39.36 -2.94 -37.36
C HIS A 161 39.17 -2.38 -35.94
N PRO A 162 39.22 -1.04 -35.75
CA PRO A 162 39.09 -0.42 -34.45
C PRO A 162 37.63 -0.42 -33.95
N GLY A 163 37.42 -0.02 -32.69
CA GLY A 163 36.11 0.01 -32.05
C GLY A 163 35.10 0.92 -32.75
N ALA A 164 33.82 0.78 -32.35
CA ALA A 164 32.69 1.53 -32.95
C ALA A 164 32.90 3.05 -33.01
N GLU A 165 33.57 3.63 -32.01
CA GLU A 165 33.82 5.07 -31.93
C GLU A 165 34.72 5.58 -33.06
N ALA A 166 35.69 4.78 -33.50
CA ALA A 166 36.60 5.14 -34.58
C ALA A 166 35.86 5.27 -35.92
N TRP A 167 35.01 4.29 -36.24
CA TRP A 167 34.19 4.29 -37.44
C TRP A 167 33.21 5.46 -37.45
N MET A 168 32.56 5.73 -36.31
CA MET A 168 31.65 6.88 -36.18
C MET A 168 32.38 8.21 -36.35
N ALA A 169 33.59 8.34 -35.81
CA ALA A 169 34.40 9.55 -36.00
C ALA A 169 34.81 9.74 -37.46
N TYR A 170 35.11 8.65 -38.19
CA TYR A 170 35.41 8.74 -39.61
C TYR A 170 34.19 9.15 -40.44
N VAL A 171 33.00 8.61 -40.11
CA VAL A 171 31.75 9.05 -40.71
C VAL A 171 31.49 10.54 -40.44
N GLN A 172 31.63 10.98 -39.18
CA GLN A 172 31.43 12.39 -38.82
C GLN A 172 32.42 13.30 -39.54
N PHE A 173 33.66 12.85 -39.73
CA PHE A 173 34.66 13.57 -40.51
C PHE A 173 34.23 13.75 -41.97
N GLU A 174 33.78 12.69 -42.65
CA GLU A 174 33.31 12.81 -44.05
C GLU A 174 32.03 13.66 -44.16
N LEU A 175 31.17 13.66 -43.12
CA LEU A 175 30.02 14.56 -43.04
C LEU A 175 30.42 16.03 -42.88
N ARG A 176 31.40 16.35 -42.02
CA ARG A 176 31.94 17.70 -41.88
C ARG A 176 32.50 18.24 -43.20
N HIS A 177 33.07 17.36 -44.03
CA HIS A 177 33.61 17.70 -45.34
C HIS A 177 32.61 17.56 -46.50
N GLY A 178 31.32 17.32 -46.22
CA GLY A 178 30.25 17.33 -47.22
C GLY A 178 30.32 16.18 -48.24
N GLN A 179 30.86 15.02 -47.88
CA GLN A 179 30.99 13.85 -48.76
C GLN A 179 30.09 12.68 -48.30
N PRO A 180 28.75 12.80 -48.40
CA PRO A 180 27.81 11.80 -47.87
C PRO A 180 27.96 10.42 -48.55
N GLN A 181 28.27 10.39 -49.85
CA GLN A 181 28.47 9.13 -50.58
C GLN A 181 29.64 8.31 -50.04
N ARG A 182 30.69 8.97 -49.53
CA ARG A 182 31.81 8.27 -48.90
C ARG A 182 31.44 7.78 -47.51
N ALA A 183 30.68 8.57 -46.75
CA ALA A 183 30.13 8.13 -45.47
C ALA A 183 29.30 6.84 -45.60
N THR A 184 28.45 6.71 -46.63
CA THR A 184 27.69 5.48 -46.89
C THR A 184 28.62 4.28 -47.19
N ARG A 185 29.73 4.48 -47.93
CA ARG A 185 30.71 3.42 -48.18
C ARG A 185 31.45 3.01 -46.90
N VAL A 186 31.74 3.97 -46.02
CA VAL A 186 32.34 3.70 -44.71
C VAL A 186 31.37 2.90 -43.85
N TYR A 187 30.08 3.24 -43.85
CA TYR A 187 29.07 2.46 -43.14
C TYR A 187 28.92 1.03 -43.67
N ARG A 188 28.97 0.83 -44.99
CA ARG A 188 28.97 -0.53 -45.57
C ARG A 188 30.17 -1.35 -45.05
N ARG A 189 31.38 -0.78 -45.12
CA ARG A 189 32.59 -1.42 -44.58
C ARG A 189 32.50 -1.65 -43.07
N TYR A 190 31.88 -0.74 -42.35
CA TYR A 190 31.69 -0.84 -40.90
C TYR A 190 30.79 -2.02 -40.52
N VAL A 191 29.75 -2.26 -41.33
CA VAL A 191 28.83 -3.37 -41.17
C VAL A 191 29.46 -4.71 -41.58
N GLU A 192 30.23 -4.72 -42.67
CA GLU A 192 31.01 -5.89 -43.12
C GLU A 192 32.08 -6.30 -42.10
N ALA A 193 32.75 -5.32 -41.48
CA ALA A 193 33.81 -5.55 -40.50
C ALA A 193 33.29 -6.25 -39.24
N ASP A 194 32.09 -5.88 -38.76
CA ASP A 194 31.48 -6.54 -37.62
C ASP A 194 29.93 -6.50 -37.70
N PRO A 195 29.29 -7.61 -38.08
CA PRO A 195 27.83 -7.70 -38.15
C PRO A 195 27.16 -7.62 -36.77
N GLN A 196 26.73 -6.43 -36.35
CA GLN A 196 25.95 -6.21 -35.12
C GLN A 196 24.70 -5.36 -35.40
N SER A 197 23.57 -5.74 -34.79
CA SER A 197 22.28 -5.05 -34.94
C SER A 197 22.35 -3.54 -34.67
N LYS A 198 23.11 -3.10 -33.66
CA LYS A 198 23.24 -1.68 -33.31
C LYS A 198 23.86 -0.83 -34.44
N ARG A 199 24.79 -1.41 -35.21
CA ARG A 199 25.51 -0.70 -36.28
C ARG A 199 24.62 -0.47 -37.49
N TRP A 200 23.85 -1.48 -37.87
CA TRP A 200 22.82 -1.37 -38.89
C TRP A 200 21.78 -0.29 -38.56
N ILE A 201 21.34 -0.21 -37.29
CA ILE A 201 20.41 0.84 -36.84
C ILE A 201 21.04 2.24 -36.97
N GLN A 202 22.33 2.40 -36.66
CA GLN A 202 23.04 3.67 -36.81
C GLN A 202 23.15 4.08 -38.28
N TRP A 203 23.49 3.13 -39.16
CA TRP A 203 23.54 3.37 -40.61
C TRP A 203 22.18 3.76 -41.17
N ALA A 204 21.13 3.02 -40.81
CA ALA A 204 19.77 3.30 -41.28
C ALA A 204 19.26 4.68 -40.79
N LYS A 205 19.53 5.05 -39.53
CA LYS A 205 19.20 6.40 -39.01
C LYS A 205 19.96 7.52 -39.73
N HIS A 206 21.19 7.26 -40.13
CA HIS A 206 21.98 8.23 -40.90
C HIS A 206 21.40 8.45 -42.29
N GLU A 207 21.08 7.38 -43.02
CA GLU A 207 20.46 7.49 -44.35
C GLU A 207 19.06 8.10 -44.29
N GLU A 208 18.32 7.84 -43.21
CA GLU A 208 17.08 8.53 -42.93
C GLU A 208 17.27 10.03 -42.72
N ALA A 209 18.28 10.45 -41.94
CA ALA A 209 18.60 11.86 -41.76
C ALA A 209 19.07 12.53 -43.05
N ALA A 210 19.69 11.77 -43.97
CA ALA A 210 20.04 12.22 -45.31
C ALA A 210 18.85 12.27 -46.29
N GLY A 211 17.69 11.73 -45.91
CA GLY A 211 16.47 11.72 -46.72
C GLY A 211 16.39 10.58 -47.74
N HIS A 212 17.33 9.61 -47.74
CA HIS A 212 17.32 8.48 -48.65
C HIS A 212 16.45 7.33 -48.13
N VAL A 213 15.13 7.48 -48.22
CA VAL A 213 14.14 6.52 -47.69
C VAL A 213 14.29 5.13 -48.31
N ASP A 214 14.53 5.03 -49.62
CA ASP A 214 14.65 3.75 -50.31
C ASP A 214 15.92 2.98 -49.91
N LEU A 215 17.03 3.70 -49.70
CA LEU A 215 18.26 3.10 -49.20
C LEU A 215 18.10 2.66 -47.76
N ALA A 216 17.46 3.48 -46.91
CA ALA A 216 17.18 3.10 -45.52
C ALA A 216 16.33 1.82 -45.42
N ARG A 217 15.32 1.64 -46.29
CA ARG A 217 14.53 0.41 -46.35
C ARG A 217 15.37 -0.79 -46.78
N ARG A 218 16.16 -0.66 -47.85
CA ARG A 218 17.08 -1.71 -48.30
C ARG A 218 18.09 -2.09 -47.22
N ILE A 219 18.56 -1.13 -46.44
CA ILE A 219 19.48 -1.38 -45.32
C ILE A 219 18.79 -2.21 -44.24
N TYR A 220 17.52 -1.95 -43.92
CA TYR A 220 16.77 -2.78 -42.99
C TYR A 220 16.49 -4.18 -43.55
N GLU A 221 16.22 -4.32 -44.85
CA GLU A 221 16.06 -5.62 -45.51
C GLU A 221 17.39 -6.41 -45.52
N GLU A 222 18.49 -5.79 -45.96
CA GLU A 222 19.85 -6.34 -45.92
C GLU A 222 20.27 -6.71 -44.49
N CYS A 223 19.86 -5.92 -43.49
CA CYS A 223 20.09 -6.20 -42.08
C CYS A 223 19.37 -7.49 -41.64
N LEU A 224 18.12 -7.68 -42.07
CA LEU A 224 17.33 -8.88 -41.76
C LEU A 224 17.90 -10.12 -42.48
N ASP A 225 18.39 -9.97 -43.70
CA ASP A 225 19.01 -11.06 -44.46
C ASP A 225 20.40 -11.43 -43.91
N ALA A 226 21.18 -10.44 -43.47
CA ALA A 226 22.55 -10.65 -42.98
C ALA A 226 22.61 -11.12 -41.52
N LEU A 227 21.65 -10.75 -40.68
CA LEU A 227 21.58 -11.24 -39.31
C LEU A 227 21.02 -12.67 -39.30
N GLN A 228 21.88 -13.66 -39.06
CA GLN A 228 21.42 -15.03 -38.77
C GLN A 228 20.58 -15.04 -37.48
N GLU A 229 19.61 -15.95 -37.40
CA GLU A 229 18.55 -16.07 -36.38
C GLU A 229 19.02 -16.01 -34.90
N GLY A 230 20.32 -16.22 -34.62
CA GLY A 230 20.91 -16.15 -33.28
C GLY A 230 21.41 -14.78 -32.79
N LEU A 231 21.58 -13.78 -33.67
CA LEU A 231 22.11 -12.44 -33.29
C LEU A 231 21.10 -11.30 -33.48
N LEU A 232 19.87 -11.64 -33.84
CA LEU A 232 18.81 -10.68 -34.12
C LEU A 232 18.31 -10.06 -32.81
N ASP A 233 18.75 -8.85 -32.48
CA ASP A 233 18.16 -8.09 -31.38
C ASP A 233 16.74 -7.60 -31.75
N PRO A 234 15.74 -7.72 -30.87
CA PRO A 234 14.39 -7.18 -31.09
C PRO A 234 14.37 -5.66 -31.41
N THR A 235 15.45 -4.97 -31.07
CA THR A 235 15.65 -3.55 -31.34
C THR A 235 15.64 -3.20 -32.83
N VAL A 236 16.04 -4.12 -33.72
CA VAL A 236 16.03 -3.90 -35.18
C VAL A 236 14.59 -3.74 -35.66
N TYR A 237 13.72 -4.69 -35.32
CA TYR A 237 12.30 -4.63 -35.66
C TYR A 237 11.61 -3.39 -35.09
N ILE A 238 11.94 -2.99 -33.86
CA ILE A 238 11.40 -1.76 -33.25
C ILE A 238 11.85 -0.54 -34.05
N SER A 239 13.14 -0.47 -34.43
CA SER A 239 13.66 0.67 -35.20
C SER A 239 13.09 0.72 -36.62
N PHE A 240 12.91 -0.44 -37.25
CA PHE A 240 12.35 -0.57 -38.59
C PHE A 240 10.87 -0.22 -38.62
N ALA A 241 10.08 -0.73 -37.67
CA ALA A 241 8.69 -0.35 -37.54
C ALA A 241 8.52 1.13 -37.21
N ARG A 242 9.37 1.72 -36.35
CA ARG A 242 9.37 3.17 -36.10
C ARG A 242 9.74 3.98 -37.34
N PHE A 243 10.59 3.45 -38.22
CA PHE A 243 10.92 4.06 -39.50
C PHE A 243 9.70 4.06 -40.42
N GLU A 244 9.03 2.93 -40.61
CA GLU A 244 7.82 2.86 -41.45
C GLU A 244 6.67 3.72 -40.89
N VAL A 245 6.57 3.86 -39.56
CA VAL A 245 5.63 4.83 -38.93
C VAL A 245 5.95 6.27 -39.33
N ARG A 246 7.23 6.65 -39.38
CA ARG A 246 7.63 7.99 -39.85
C ARG A 246 7.35 8.18 -41.35
N GLN A 247 7.39 7.10 -42.13
CA GLN A 247 7.01 7.09 -43.55
C GLN A 247 5.49 6.92 -43.78
N GLN A 248 4.67 6.87 -42.72
CA GLN A 248 3.21 6.69 -42.74
C GLN A 248 2.70 5.32 -43.27
N GLU A 249 3.57 4.33 -43.40
CA GLU A 249 3.22 2.97 -43.83
C GLU A 249 2.83 2.09 -42.62
N LEU A 250 1.65 2.33 -42.05
CA LEU A 250 1.18 1.68 -40.82
C LEU A 250 0.95 0.17 -40.99
N GLU A 251 0.50 -0.28 -42.17
CA GLU A 251 0.25 -1.70 -42.45
C GLU A 251 1.54 -2.50 -42.53
N ARG A 252 2.60 -1.93 -43.12
CA ARG A 252 3.93 -2.53 -43.13
C ARG A 252 4.52 -2.58 -41.73
N ALA A 253 4.38 -1.50 -40.96
CA ALA A 253 4.80 -1.49 -39.56
C ALA A 253 4.13 -2.61 -38.73
N ARG A 254 2.83 -2.85 -38.94
CA ARG A 254 2.10 -4.00 -38.35
C ARG A 254 2.67 -5.34 -38.77
N ALA A 255 2.87 -5.53 -40.08
CA ALA A 255 3.43 -6.77 -40.61
C ALA A 255 4.83 -7.05 -40.03
N ILE A 256 5.67 -6.03 -39.89
CA ILE A 256 7.01 -6.12 -39.29
C ILE A 256 6.92 -6.52 -37.82
N PHE A 257 6.02 -5.92 -37.04
CA PHE A 257 5.82 -6.30 -35.65
C PHE A 257 5.30 -7.74 -35.51
N GLN A 258 4.32 -8.15 -36.32
CA GLN A 258 3.80 -9.51 -36.34
C GLN A 258 4.86 -10.53 -36.74
N PHE A 259 5.69 -10.18 -37.74
CA PHE A 259 6.81 -11.02 -38.16
C PHE A 259 7.84 -11.16 -37.04
N GLY A 260 8.23 -10.05 -36.40
CA GLY A 260 9.13 -10.09 -35.25
C GLY A 260 8.57 -10.97 -34.12
N LEU A 261 7.27 -10.90 -33.83
CA LEU A 261 6.65 -11.72 -32.78
C LEU A 261 6.59 -13.22 -33.12
N ARG A 262 6.58 -13.60 -34.40
CA ARG A 262 6.61 -15.01 -34.83
C ARG A 262 8.02 -15.61 -34.71
N GLN A 263 9.06 -14.80 -34.91
CA GLN A 263 10.44 -15.27 -34.92
C GLN A 263 11.04 -15.45 -33.51
N TYR A 264 10.60 -14.66 -32.51
CA TYR A 264 11.17 -14.73 -31.16
C TYR A 264 10.35 -15.56 -30.16
N PRO A 265 11.00 -16.44 -29.36
CA PRO A 265 10.40 -17.02 -28.16
C PRO A 265 10.15 -16.00 -27.03
N SER A 266 9.10 -16.26 -26.23
CA SER A 266 8.41 -15.34 -25.30
C SER A 266 9.25 -14.41 -24.40
N ALA A 267 10.51 -14.75 -24.07
CA ALA A 267 11.32 -14.02 -23.10
C ALA A 267 11.95 -12.71 -23.63
N GLN A 268 12.34 -12.64 -24.90
CA GLN A 268 12.89 -11.41 -25.52
C GLN A 268 11.78 -10.52 -26.12
N CYS A 269 10.57 -11.08 -26.21
CA CYS A 269 9.38 -10.43 -26.76
C CYS A 269 8.82 -9.32 -25.86
N THR A 270 9.19 -9.21 -24.59
CA THR A 270 8.61 -8.16 -23.72
C THR A 270 8.90 -6.76 -24.28
N SER A 271 10.11 -6.53 -24.77
CA SER A 271 10.49 -5.25 -25.38
C SER A 271 9.75 -4.98 -26.69
N LEU A 272 9.63 -6.00 -27.55
CA LEU A 272 8.94 -5.91 -28.85
C LEU A 272 7.43 -5.78 -28.70
N ARG A 273 6.81 -6.54 -27.80
CA ARG A 273 5.38 -6.47 -27.47
C ARG A 273 5.02 -5.16 -26.80
N ASN A 274 5.88 -4.61 -25.94
CA ASN A 274 5.68 -3.28 -25.39
C ASN A 274 5.72 -2.20 -26.49
N ALA A 275 6.63 -2.33 -27.46
CA ALA A 275 6.69 -1.44 -28.60
C ALA A 275 5.49 -1.59 -29.55
N TYR A 276 5.02 -2.83 -29.78
CA TYR A 276 3.81 -3.12 -30.55
C TYR A 276 2.54 -2.58 -29.88
N ALA A 277 2.38 -2.79 -28.57
CA ALA A 277 1.26 -2.24 -27.81
C ALA A 277 1.27 -0.71 -27.78
N LEU A 278 2.45 -0.08 -27.70
CA LEU A 278 2.57 1.38 -27.83
C LEU A 278 2.16 1.85 -29.23
N PHE A 279 2.57 1.11 -30.27
CA PHE A 279 2.21 1.40 -31.66
C PHE A 279 0.70 1.27 -31.88
N GLU A 280 0.07 0.18 -31.46
CA GLU A 280 -1.39 0.01 -31.57
C GLU A 280 -2.16 1.00 -30.67
N LYS A 281 -1.60 1.43 -29.53
CA LYS A 281 -2.22 2.52 -28.75
C LYS A 281 -2.21 3.86 -29.50
N GLN A 282 -1.17 4.11 -30.30
CA GLN A 282 -1.01 5.39 -31.02
C GLN A 282 -1.73 5.39 -32.37
N TYR A 283 -1.77 4.25 -33.06
CA TYR A 283 -2.20 4.15 -34.47
C TYR A 283 -3.21 3.00 -34.72
N GLY A 284 -3.60 2.26 -33.68
CA GLY A 284 -4.52 1.14 -33.74
C GLY A 284 -5.98 1.53 -33.82
N ALA A 285 -6.77 0.65 -34.43
CA ALA A 285 -8.21 0.62 -34.16
C ALA A 285 -8.43 0.15 -32.71
N HIS A 286 -9.48 0.66 -32.06
CA HIS A 286 -9.75 0.44 -30.64
C HIS A 286 -9.66 -1.05 -30.24
N ASP A 287 -10.29 -1.93 -31.03
CA ASP A 287 -10.36 -3.37 -30.74
C ASP A 287 -8.99 -4.08 -30.82
N VAL A 288 -8.14 -3.67 -31.76
CA VAL A 288 -6.78 -4.24 -31.93
C VAL A 288 -5.86 -3.74 -30.81
N ALA A 289 -6.03 -2.49 -30.40
CA ALA A 289 -5.31 -1.92 -29.27
C ALA A 289 -5.69 -2.60 -27.95
N GLU A 290 -6.99 -2.89 -27.74
CA GLU A 290 -7.46 -3.64 -26.59
C GLU A 290 -6.87 -5.05 -26.55
N GLN A 291 -6.91 -5.78 -27.66
CA GLN A 291 -6.29 -7.12 -27.74
C GLN A 291 -4.79 -7.09 -27.40
N ALA A 292 -4.03 -6.13 -27.94
CA ALA A 292 -2.60 -5.99 -27.66
C ALA A 292 -2.32 -5.61 -26.18
N VAL A 293 -3.19 -4.81 -25.56
CA VAL A 293 -3.09 -4.47 -24.13
C VAL A 293 -3.37 -5.70 -23.26
N LEU A 294 -4.39 -6.48 -23.60
CA LEU A 294 -4.76 -7.66 -22.84
C LEU A 294 -3.70 -8.77 -22.96
N GLU A 295 -3.08 -8.95 -24.14
CA GLU A 295 -1.92 -9.86 -24.31
C GLU A 295 -0.72 -9.44 -23.45
N LYS A 296 -0.46 -8.14 -23.32
CA LYS A 296 0.59 -7.62 -22.43
C LYS A 296 0.27 -7.92 -20.97
N GLN A 297 -0.98 -7.71 -20.56
CA GLN A 297 -1.42 -8.02 -19.20
C GLN A 297 -1.29 -9.52 -18.93
N GLN A 298 -1.65 -10.38 -19.88
CA GLN A 298 -1.52 -11.84 -19.77
C GLN A 298 -0.07 -12.24 -19.44
N GLN A 299 0.91 -11.70 -20.16
CA GLN A 299 2.32 -12.01 -19.93
C GLN A 299 2.86 -11.45 -18.64
N PHE A 300 2.41 -10.26 -18.25
CA PHE A 300 2.75 -9.69 -16.96
C PHE A 300 2.28 -10.64 -15.85
N TYR A 301 1.04 -11.11 -15.92
CA TYR A 301 0.52 -12.08 -14.96
C TYR A 301 1.24 -13.43 -15.06
N GLU A 302 1.51 -13.97 -16.25
CA GLU A 302 2.27 -15.22 -16.38
C GLU A 302 3.70 -15.11 -15.80
N ALA A 303 4.36 -13.96 -15.99
CA ALA A 303 5.68 -13.71 -15.42
C ALA A 303 5.63 -13.53 -13.90
N THR A 304 4.63 -12.83 -13.37
CA THR A 304 4.47 -12.69 -11.91
C THR A 304 4.07 -14.00 -11.25
N LEU A 305 3.25 -14.81 -11.91
CA LEU A 305 2.86 -16.14 -11.43
C LEU A 305 4.02 -17.15 -11.52
N ALA A 306 4.92 -17.00 -12.50
CA ALA A 306 6.16 -17.78 -12.56
C ALA A 306 7.14 -17.41 -11.43
N ALA A 307 7.16 -16.14 -11.03
CA ALA A 307 7.97 -15.68 -9.90
C ALA A 307 7.37 -16.10 -8.55
N ASP A 308 6.07 -15.84 -8.33
CA ASP A 308 5.34 -16.10 -7.10
C ASP A 308 4.03 -16.89 -7.36
N PRO A 309 4.09 -18.24 -7.40
CA PRO A 309 2.91 -19.07 -7.68
C PRO A 309 1.81 -18.99 -6.60
N LEU A 310 2.12 -18.51 -5.40
CA LEU A 310 1.21 -18.46 -4.24
C LEU A 310 0.46 -17.13 -4.09
N ALA A 311 0.71 -16.16 -4.99
CA ALA A 311 0.05 -14.86 -4.96
C ALA A 311 -1.37 -14.94 -5.54
N TYR A 312 -2.34 -15.29 -4.69
CA TYR A 312 -3.74 -15.49 -5.11
C TYR A 312 -4.43 -14.24 -5.65
N ASP A 313 -3.99 -13.02 -5.30
CA ASP A 313 -4.56 -11.79 -5.86
C ASP A 313 -4.25 -11.70 -7.37
N HIS A 314 -3.00 -12.03 -7.76
CA HIS A 314 -2.61 -12.06 -9.17
C HIS A 314 -3.31 -13.17 -9.94
N TRP A 315 -3.61 -14.31 -9.30
CA TRP A 315 -4.45 -15.34 -9.90
C TRP A 315 -5.90 -14.87 -10.11
N ILE A 316 -6.48 -14.12 -9.17
CA ILE A 316 -7.85 -13.57 -9.33
C ILE A 316 -7.88 -12.58 -10.49
N ASP A 317 -6.91 -11.67 -10.57
CA ASP A 317 -6.83 -10.69 -11.66
C ASP A 317 -6.56 -11.38 -13.01
N TYR A 318 -5.71 -12.40 -13.05
CA TYR A 318 -5.43 -13.19 -14.26
C TYR A 318 -6.65 -13.98 -14.74
N VAL A 319 -7.42 -14.53 -13.81
CA VAL A 319 -8.68 -15.21 -14.11
C VAL A 319 -9.70 -14.24 -14.70
N GLN A 320 -9.88 -13.06 -14.11
CA GLN A 320 -10.79 -12.04 -14.66
C GLN A 320 -10.36 -11.58 -16.05
N LEU A 321 -9.05 -11.46 -16.28
CA LEU A 321 -8.49 -11.19 -17.59
C LEU A 321 -8.75 -12.35 -18.58
N ALA A 322 -8.63 -13.60 -18.13
CA ALA A 322 -8.93 -14.76 -18.96
C ALA A 322 -10.42 -14.82 -19.34
N GLU A 323 -11.32 -14.42 -18.43
CA GLU A 323 -12.75 -14.32 -18.69
C GLU A 323 -13.09 -13.29 -19.76
N THR A 324 -12.39 -12.15 -19.79
CA THR A 324 -12.60 -11.13 -20.82
C THR A 324 -11.97 -11.53 -22.16
N MET A 325 -10.82 -12.19 -22.13
CA MET A 325 -10.06 -12.56 -23.33
C MET A 325 -10.63 -13.77 -24.07
N TYR A 326 -10.98 -14.82 -23.32
CA TYR A 326 -11.37 -16.10 -23.88
C TYR A 326 -12.86 -16.37 -23.72
N ALA A 327 -13.70 -15.32 -23.79
CA ALA A 327 -15.16 -15.47 -23.73
C ALA A 327 -15.70 -16.48 -24.76
N ALA A 328 -15.00 -16.65 -25.90
CA ALA A 328 -15.34 -17.63 -26.94
C ALA A 328 -14.74 -19.05 -26.71
N GLU A 329 -13.73 -19.20 -25.83
CA GLU A 329 -12.99 -20.46 -25.62
C GLU A 329 -12.99 -20.86 -24.12
N PRO A 330 -14.07 -21.51 -23.63
CA PRO A 330 -14.20 -21.83 -22.21
C PRO A 330 -13.17 -22.86 -21.71
N GLU A 331 -12.62 -23.69 -22.59
CA GLU A 331 -11.61 -24.68 -22.22
C GLU A 331 -10.30 -24.04 -21.74
N ARG A 332 -9.90 -22.92 -22.33
CA ARG A 332 -8.70 -22.18 -21.91
C ARG A 332 -8.89 -21.55 -20.54
N VAL A 333 -10.08 -21.02 -20.26
CA VAL A 333 -10.43 -20.46 -18.95
C VAL A 333 -10.45 -21.57 -17.88
N ARG A 334 -11.02 -22.74 -18.18
CA ARG A 334 -10.92 -23.93 -17.29
C ARG A 334 -9.47 -24.30 -16.98
N ALA A 335 -8.60 -24.35 -17.99
CA ALA A 335 -7.19 -24.66 -17.79
C ALA A 335 -6.46 -23.61 -16.93
N VAL A 336 -6.87 -22.33 -16.98
CA VAL A 336 -6.35 -21.29 -16.06
C VAL A 336 -6.83 -21.55 -14.64
N TYR A 337 -8.12 -21.84 -14.45
CA TYR A 337 -8.68 -22.17 -13.15
C TYR A 337 -8.06 -23.44 -12.55
N ASP A 338 -7.87 -24.49 -13.34
CA ASP A 338 -7.23 -25.74 -12.90
C ASP A 338 -5.78 -25.52 -12.47
N ARG A 339 -5.03 -24.67 -13.21
CA ARG A 339 -3.68 -24.24 -12.81
C ARG A 339 -3.70 -23.48 -11.48
N ALA A 340 -4.62 -22.52 -11.33
CA ALA A 340 -4.74 -21.74 -10.10
C ALA A 340 -5.10 -22.63 -8.89
N VAL A 341 -5.96 -23.63 -9.11
CA VAL A 341 -6.41 -24.58 -8.10
C VAL A 341 -5.31 -25.54 -7.65
N ALA A 342 -4.43 -25.96 -8.57
CA ALA A 342 -3.33 -26.88 -8.28
C ALA A 342 -2.34 -26.31 -7.24
N HIS A 343 -2.20 -24.99 -7.16
CA HIS A 343 -1.35 -24.32 -6.18
C HIS A 343 -2.06 -24.17 -4.83
N VAL A 344 -2.05 -25.24 -4.04
CA VAL A 344 -2.62 -25.25 -2.68
C VAL A 344 -1.73 -24.45 -1.71
N PRO A 345 -2.28 -23.57 -0.86
CA PRO A 345 -1.50 -22.86 0.14
C PRO A 345 -0.78 -23.82 1.10
N PRO A 346 0.56 -23.71 1.26
CA PRO A 346 1.31 -24.58 2.19
C PRO A 346 1.03 -24.24 3.66
N VAL A 347 0.63 -23.00 3.94
CA VAL A 347 0.36 -22.52 5.30
C VAL A 347 -1.09 -22.76 5.69
N LEU A 348 -1.32 -23.41 6.83
CA LEU A 348 -2.66 -23.72 7.37
C LEU A 348 -3.30 -22.56 8.15
N GLU A 349 -2.99 -21.31 7.78
CA GLU A 349 -3.56 -20.12 8.40
C GLU A 349 -4.83 -19.68 7.66
N LYS A 350 -5.90 -19.43 8.43
CA LYS A 350 -7.21 -19.05 7.89
C LYS A 350 -7.16 -17.84 6.95
N HIS A 351 -6.20 -16.92 7.10
CA HIS A 351 -6.10 -15.72 6.27
C HIS A 351 -5.64 -16.03 4.84
N ALA A 352 -4.61 -16.86 4.65
CA ALA A 352 -4.15 -17.28 3.33
C ALA A 352 -5.21 -18.09 2.56
N TRP A 353 -5.95 -18.94 3.28
CA TRP A 353 -7.02 -19.76 2.70
C TRP A 353 -8.24 -18.96 2.27
N ARG A 354 -8.49 -17.75 2.83
CA ARG A 354 -9.63 -16.92 2.41
C ARG A 354 -9.54 -16.58 0.93
N ARG A 355 -8.36 -16.18 0.44
CA ARG A 355 -8.16 -15.77 -0.95
C ARG A 355 -8.21 -16.96 -1.90
N TYR A 356 -7.56 -18.06 -1.54
CA TYR A 356 -7.67 -19.32 -2.27
C TYR A 356 -9.11 -19.79 -2.44
N ILE A 357 -9.93 -19.66 -1.40
CA ILE A 357 -11.36 -20.00 -1.46
C ILE A 357 -12.15 -19.08 -2.37
N TYR A 358 -11.76 -17.80 -2.48
CA TYR A 358 -12.40 -16.91 -3.45
C TYR A 358 -12.12 -17.34 -4.88
N VAL A 359 -10.93 -17.86 -5.20
CA VAL A 359 -10.63 -18.44 -6.52
C VAL A 359 -11.60 -19.59 -6.83
N TRP A 360 -11.85 -20.49 -5.86
CA TRP A 360 -12.85 -21.56 -6.02
C TRP A 360 -14.28 -21.05 -6.20
N ILE A 361 -14.67 -19.99 -5.48
CA ILE A 361 -15.99 -19.37 -5.63
C ILE A 361 -16.11 -18.74 -7.01
N PHE A 362 -15.08 -18.04 -7.50
CA PHE A 362 -15.07 -17.45 -8.84
C PHE A 362 -15.15 -18.53 -9.91
N TYR A 363 -14.39 -19.62 -9.76
CA TYR A 363 -14.47 -20.75 -10.69
C TYR A 363 -15.87 -21.34 -10.78
N ALA A 364 -16.51 -21.58 -9.63
CA ALA A 364 -17.86 -22.13 -9.61
C ALA A 364 -18.92 -21.13 -10.12
N VAL A 365 -18.78 -19.83 -9.83
CA VAL A 365 -19.68 -18.80 -10.35
C VAL A 365 -19.52 -18.63 -11.86
N TRP A 366 -18.29 -18.72 -12.37
CA TRP A 366 -18.02 -18.69 -13.80
C TRP A 366 -18.64 -19.90 -14.52
N GLU A 367 -18.48 -21.12 -14.00
CA GLU A 367 -19.17 -22.30 -14.56
C GLU A 367 -20.70 -22.17 -14.50
N GLU A 368 -21.25 -21.51 -13.48
CA GLU A 368 -22.70 -21.25 -13.38
C GLU A 368 -23.20 -20.19 -14.37
N LEU A 369 -22.46 -19.09 -14.59
CA LEU A 369 -22.92 -17.93 -15.37
C LEU A 369 -22.52 -17.99 -16.84
N ALA A 370 -21.30 -18.42 -17.15
CA ALA A 370 -20.75 -18.37 -18.51
C ALA A 370 -21.03 -19.65 -19.31
N GLN A 371 -21.31 -20.75 -18.63
CA GLN A 371 -21.44 -22.07 -19.23
C GLN A 371 -22.82 -22.70 -19.02
N ASP A 372 -23.69 -22.15 -18.16
CA ASP A 372 -24.96 -22.73 -17.71
C ASP A 372 -24.85 -24.19 -17.20
N HIS A 373 -23.63 -24.68 -16.98
CA HIS A 373 -23.33 -26.05 -16.57
C HIS A 373 -23.44 -26.17 -15.04
N SER A 374 -24.68 -26.21 -14.55
CA SER A 374 -25.00 -26.30 -13.11
C SER A 374 -24.44 -27.53 -12.37
N GLN A 375 -24.04 -28.58 -13.11
CA GLN A 375 -23.37 -29.75 -12.54
C GLN A 375 -21.87 -29.52 -12.30
N GLY A 376 -21.18 -28.86 -13.23
CA GLY A 376 -19.76 -28.53 -13.09
C GLY A 376 -19.50 -27.69 -11.83
N ALA A 377 -20.35 -26.70 -11.55
CA ALA A 377 -20.23 -25.88 -10.35
C ALA A 377 -20.34 -26.67 -9.04
N VAL A 378 -21.24 -27.67 -8.96
CA VAL A 378 -21.36 -28.54 -7.79
C VAL A 378 -20.11 -29.39 -7.61
N ASP A 379 -19.58 -29.95 -8.71
CA ASP A 379 -18.35 -30.74 -8.67
C ASP A 379 -17.15 -29.90 -8.22
N VAL A 380 -17.07 -28.65 -8.69
CA VAL A 380 -16.05 -27.68 -8.25
C VAL A 380 -16.15 -27.40 -6.75
N TYR A 381 -17.36 -27.16 -6.24
CA TYR A 381 -17.55 -26.98 -4.79
C TYR A 381 -17.23 -28.26 -3.99
N GLN A 382 -17.57 -29.44 -4.49
CA GLN A 382 -17.22 -30.71 -3.84
C GLN A 382 -15.71 -30.95 -3.82
N ARG A 383 -15.00 -30.67 -4.93
CA ARG A 383 -13.53 -30.69 -4.99
C ARG A 383 -12.91 -29.72 -4.00
N CYS A 384 -13.43 -28.49 -3.91
CA CYS A 384 -13.00 -27.50 -2.94
C CYS A 384 -13.15 -28.02 -1.49
N LEU A 385 -14.28 -28.65 -1.18
CA LEU A 385 -14.54 -29.24 0.14
C LEU A 385 -13.62 -30.43 0.46
N ALA A 386 -13.15 -31.18 -0.54
CA ALA A 386 -12.17 -32.25 -0.34
C ALA A 386 -10.77 -31.71 0.00
N VAL A 387 -10.39 -30.57 -0.60
CA VAL A 387 -9.08 -29.93 -0.39
C VAL A 387 -8.98 -29.25 0.99
N ILE A 388 -10.10 -28.75 1.54
CA ILE A 388 -10.11 -28.00 2.79
C ILE A 388 -9.90 -28.91 4.02
N PRO A 389 -8.90 -28.64 4.87
CA PRO A 389 -8.74 -29.30 6.17
C PRO A 389 -9.78 -28.81 7.21
N HIS A 390 -10.94 -29.47 7.27
CA HIS A 390 -12.06 -29.10 8.17
C HIS A 390 -11.72 -29.20 9.67
N ALA A 391 -10.66 -29.94 10.04
CA ALA A 391 -10.26 -30.14 11.44
C ALA A 391 -9.63 -28.91 12.09
N ARG A 392 -9.00 -28.01 11.30
CA ARG A 392 -8.29 -26.82 11.84
C ARG A 392 -9.03 -25.53 11.60
N PHE A 393 -9.66 -25.38 10.43
CA PHE A 393 -10.49 -24.22 10.14
C PHE A 393 -11.67 -24.63 9.28
N THR A 394 -12.76 -23.90 9.40
CA THR A 394 -13.97 -24.13 8.61
C THR A 394 -14.38 -22.85 7.90
N PHE A 395 -14.94 -23.00 6.70
CA PHE A 395 -15.43 -21.88 5.90
C PHE A 395 -16.92 -22.03 5.63
N SER A 396 -17.75 -21.30 6.37
CA SER A 396 -19.21 -21.33 6.21
C SER A 396 -19.63 -20.85 4.83
N LYS A 397 -18.90 -19.91 4.22
CA LYS A 397 -19.28 -19.29 2.96
C LYS A 397 -19.36 -20.28 1.79
N ILE A 398 -18.46 -21.27 1.73
CA ILE A 398 -18.51 -22.32 0.69
C ILE A 398 -19.74 -23.19 0.85
N TRP A 399 -20.00 -23.66 2.07
CA TRP A 399 -21.18 -24.47 2.36
C TRP A 399 -22.48 -23.75 1.99
N LEU A 400 -22.55 -22.44 2.26
CA LEU A 400 -23.69 -21.62 1.86
C LEU A 400 -23.82 -21.48 0.35
N ARG A 401 -22.71 -21.23 -0.37
CA ARG A 401 -22.74 -21.15 -1.84
C ARG A 401 -23.12 -22.48 -2.49
N LEU A 402 -22.63 -23.61 -1.97
CA LEU A 402 -23.03 -24.94 -2.42
C LEU A 402 -24.54 -25.17 -2.16
N ALA A 403 -25.03 -24.80 -0.98
CA ALA A 403 -26.46 -24.93 -0.67
C ALA A 403 -27.33 -24.05 -1.57
N GLU A 404 -26.93 -22.80 -1.79
CA GLU A 404 -27.59 -21.88 -2.74
C GLU A 404 -27.57 -22.44 -4.17
N CYS A 405 -26.48 -23.08 -4.59
CA CYS A 405 -26.38 -23.77 -5.88
C CYS A 405 -27.41 -24.92 -6.00
N HIS A 406 -27.51 -25.78 -4.98
CA HIS A 406 -28.54 -26.82 -4.97
C HIS A 406 -29.98 -26.26 -4.93
N VAL A 407 -30.19 -25.13 -4.25
CA VAL A 407 -31.49 -24.43 -4.25
C VAL A 407 -31.81 -23.89 -5.64
N ARG A 408 -30.84 -23.28 -6.35
CA ARG A 408 -31.02 -22.85 -7.75
C ARG A 408 -31.37 -24.01 -8.68
N ARG A 409 -30.77 -25.19 -8.45
CA ARG A 409 -31.07 -26.45 -9.15
C ARG A 409 -32.38 -27.12 -8.73
N ARG A 410 -33.09 -26.58 -7.73
CA ARG A 410 -34.31 -27.15 -7.13
C ARG A 410 -34.10 -28.49 -6.40
N GLU A 411 -32.87 -28.84 -6.06
CA GLU A 411 -32.51 -30.06 -5.33
C GLU A 411 -32.55 -29.82 -3.80
N LEU A 412 -33.74 -29.62 -3.26
CA LEU A 412 -33.92 -29.27 -1.84
C LEU A 412 -33.38 -30.35 -0.88
N ALA A 413 -33.49 -31.63 -1.25
CA ALA A 413 -32.99 -32.73 -0.42
C ALA A 413 -31.45 -32.70 -0.29
N LEU A 414 -30.73 -32.37 -1.37
CA LEU A 414 -29.28 -32.25 -1.35
C LEU A 414 -28.84 -30.98 -0.63
N ALA A 415 -29.54 -29.85 -0.84
CA ALA A 415 -29.31 -28.62 -0.08
C ALA A 415 -29.43 -28.82 1.45
N ARG A 416 -30.44 -29.58 1.89
CA ARG A 416 -30.63 -29.94 3.29
C ARG A 416 -29.51 -30.84 3.82
N LYS A 417 -29.10 -31.85 3.04
CA LYS A 417 -27.97 -32.73 3.39
C LYS A 417 -26.66 -31.96 3.50
N THR A 418 -26.39 -31.04 2.58
CA THR A 418 -25.15 -30.24 2.59
C THR A 418 -25.13 -29.26 3.77
N LEU A 419 -26.25 -28.61 4.09
CA LEU A 419 -26.35 -27.75 5.27
C LEU A 419 -26.28 -28.55 6.59
N GLY A 420 -26.90 -29.72 6.65
CA GLY A 420 -26.76 -30.63 7.80
C GLY A 420 -25.33 -31.12 8.01
N LEU A 421 -24.64 -31.49 6.93
CA LEU A 421 -23.22 -31.88 6.98
C LEU A 421 -22.32 -30.67 7.32
N ALA A 422 -22.67 -29.47 6.87
CA ALA A 422 -21.99 -28.24 7.25
C ALA A 422 -22.15 -27.95 8.75
N ILE A 423 -23.32 -28.19 9.35
CA ILE A 423 -23.52 -28.04 10.80
C ILE A 423 -22.66 -29.04 11.57
N GLY A 424 -22.64 -30.30 11.13
CA GLY A 424 -21.84 -31.35 11.78
C GLY A 424 -20.34 -31.10 11.72
N LYS A 425 -19.82 -30.62 10.58
CA LYS A 425 -18.38 -30.36 10.40
C LYS A 425 -17.96 -28.94 10.82
N ALA A 426 -18.85 -27.96 10.69
CA ALA A 426 -18.56 -26.54 10.80
C ALA A 426 -19.70 -25.75 11.46
N PRO A 427 -19.97 -25.97 12.77
CA PRO A 427 -21.03 -25.25 13.46
C PRO A 427 -20.68 -23.76 13.56
N LYS A 428 -21.41 -22.93 12.82
CA LYS A 428 -21.30 -21.47 12.89
C LYS A 428 -22.69 -20.86 12.88
N THR A 429 -22.86 -19.76 13.60
CA THR A 429 -24.15 -19.07 13.66
C THR A 429 -24.66 -18.63 12.28
N LYS A 430 -23.76 -18.29 11.34
CA LYS A 430 -24.16 -17.95 9.97
C LYS A 430 -24.71 -19.15 9.18
N THR A 431 -24.21 -20.37 9.40
CA THR A 431 -24.75 -21.56 8.71
C THR A 431 -26.11 -21.95 9.27
N PHE A 432 -26.28 -21.85 10.60
CA PHE A 432 -27.58 -22.00 11.24
C PHE A 432 -28.60 -20.98 10.73
N GLN A 433 -28.24 -19.68 10.72
CA GLN A 433 -29.13 -18.62 10.23
C GLN A 433 -29.58 -18.85 8.80
N ALA A 434 -28.65 -19.11 7.88
CA ALA A 434 -29.00 -19.35 6.49
C ALA A 434 -29.84 -20.64 6.30
N TYR A 435 -29.62 -21.67 7.12
CA TYR A 435 -30.45 -22.88 7.06
C TYR A 435 -31.86 -22.61 7.59
N ILE A 436 -31.98 -21.88 8.69
CA ILE A 436 -33.27 -21.43 9.23
C ILE A 436 -34.00 -20.55 8.20
N ASP A 437 -33.33 -19.58 7.59
CA ASP A 437 -33.91 -18.71 6.56
C ASP A 437 -34.40 -19.52 5.34
N LEU A 438 -33.68 -20.57 4.97
CA LEU A 438 -34.09 -21.46 3.88
C LEU A 438 -35.35 -22.24 4.26
N GLU A 439 -35.39 -22.88 5.43
CA GLU A 439 -36.55 -23.68 5.85
C GLU A 439 -37.77 -22.80 6.17
N LEU A 440 -37.57 -21.55 6.62
CA LEU A 440 -38.62 -20.55 6.75
C LEU A 440 -39.23 -20.17 5.40
N ARG A 441 -38.39 -19.98 4.36
CA ARG A 441 -38.88 -19.76 2.98
C ARG A 441 -39.66 -20.95 2.44
N LEU A 442 -39.29 -22.16 2.85
CA LEU A 442 -39.99 -23.40 2.50
C LEU A 442 -41.24 -23.68 3.38
N ARG A 443 -41.45 -22.89 4.45
CA ARG A 443 -42.55 -23.01 5.43
C ARG A 443 -42.55 -24.33 6.22
N GLU A 444 -41.38 -24.90 6.46
CA GLU A 444 -41.21 -26.17 7.17
C GLU A 444 -40.87 -25.93 8.65
N PHE A 445 -41.86 -25.48 9.42
CA PHE A 445 -41.68 -24.98 10.78
C PHE A 445 -41.17 -26.04 11.78
N ASP A 446 -41.56 -27.31 11.62
CA ASP A 446 -41.08 -28.39 12.49
C ASP A 446 -39.57 -28.60 12.37
N ARG A 447 -39.01 -28.41 11.17
CA ARG A 447 -37.55 -28.47 10.98
C ARG A 447 -36.88 -27.24 11.55
N VAL A 448 -37.46 -26.06 11.34
CA VAL A 448 -36.97 -24.81 11.93
C VAL A 448 -36.87 -24.94 13.45
N ARG A 449 -37.86 -25.55 14.11
CA ARG A 449 -37.82 -25.89 15.55
C ARG A 449 -36.64 -26.78 15.90
N THR A 450 -36.44 -27.89 15.18
CA THR A 450 -35.28 -28.78 15.43
C THR A 450 -33.95 -28.05 15.24
N LEU A 451 -33.86 -27.14 14.28
CA LEU A 451 -32.65 -26.35 14.01
C LEU A 451 -32.39 -25.32 15.11
N PHE A 452 -33.42 -24.62 15.60
CA PHE A 452 -33.28 -23.73 16.75
C PHE A 452 -32.88 -24.51 18.00
N GLN A 453 -33.49 -25.68 18.27
CA GLN A 453 -33.08 -26.54 19.38
C GLN A 453 -31.61 -26.97 19.27
N GLN A 454 -31.14 -27.36 18.08
CA GLN A 454 -29.74 -27.68 17.84
C GLN A 454 -28.83 -26.47 18.02
N CYS A 455 -29.25 -25.29 17.56
CA CYS A 455 -28.51 -24.04 17.71
C CYS A 455 -28.37 -23.65 19.19
N LEU A 456 -29.44 -23.81 19.96
CA LEU A 456 -29.46 -23.56 21.41
C LEU A 456 -28.62 -24.56 22.19
N ARG A 457 -28.59 -25.83 21.79
CA ARG A 457 -27.67 -26.84 22.37
C ARG A 457 -26.21 -26.46 22.14
N TRP A 458 -25.89 -25.85 21.00
CA TRP A 458 -24.52 -25.44 20.67
C TRP A 458 -24.12 -24.09 21.30
N GLN A 459 -25.01 -23.09 21.27
CA GLN A 459 -24.80 -21.76 21.85
C GLN A 459 -25.99 -21.31 22.72
N PRO A 460 -26.03 -21.72 24.00
CA PRO A 460 -27.05 -21.24 24.95
C PRO A 460 -26.91 -19.75 25.30
N GLN A 461 -25.69 -19.21 25.23
CA GLN A 461 -25.32 -17.88 25.75
C GLN A 461 -25.84 -16.70 24.90
N ARG A 462 -26.17 -16.96 23.62
CA ARG A 462 -26.52 -15.90 22.67
C ARG A 462 -28.00 -15.56 22.73
N SER A 463 -28.32 -14.39 23.27
CA SER A 463 -29.71 -13.90 23.43
C SER A 463 -30.46 -13.70 22.10
N ARG A 464 -29.77 -13.28 21.03
CA ARG A 464 -30.41 -13.06 19.71
C ARG A 464 -31.07 -14.32 19.13
N THR A 465 -30.49 -15.49 19.37
CA THR A 465 -31.03 -16.77 18.86
C THR A 465 -32.30 -17.17 19.59
N TRP A 466 -32.40 -16.88 20.89
CA TRP A 466 -33.63 -17.05 21.67
C TRP A 466 -34.75 -16.13 21.17
N VAL A 467 -34.42 -14.85 20.92
CA VAL A 467 -35.38 -13.87 20.37
C VAL A 467 -35.84 -14.28 18.97
N GLN A 468 -34.94 -14.72 18.08
CA GLN A 468 -35.32 -15.19 16.75
C GLN A 468 -36.22 -16.43 16.80
N TYR A 469 -36.00 -17.33 17.75
CA TYR A 469 -36.86 -18.49 17.92
C TYR A 469 -38.24 -18.11 18.46
N ALA A 470 -38.28 -17.23 19.45
CA ALA A 470 -39.52 -16.70 20.02
C ALA A 470 -40.34 -15.92 18.96
N GLN A 471 -39.71 -15.07 18.16
CA GLN A 471 -40.36 -14.33 17.06
C GLN A 471 -40.96 -15.27 16.00
N MET A 472 -40.34 -16.42 15.78
CA MET A 472 -40.86 -17.40 14.83
C MET A 472 -42.09 -18.14 15.38
N GLU A 473 -42.06 -18.56 16.65
CA GLU A 473 -43.24 -19.18 17.29
C GLU A 473 -44.37 -18.16 17.51
N ASP A 474 -44.05 -16.87 17.69
CA ASP A 474 -45.01 -15.76 17.71
C ASP A 474 -45.72 -15.60 16.36
N GLN A 475 -44.98 -15.68 15.24
CA GLN A 475 -45.58 -15.71 13.90
C GLN A 475 -46.49 -16.92 13.65
N LEU A 476 -46.34 -17.98 14.45
CA LEU A 476 -47.19 -19.18 14.43
C LEU A 476 -48.33 -19.11 15.46
N ASN A 477 -48.42 -18.04 16.25
CA ASN A 477 -49.35 -17.83 17.36
C ASN A 477 -49.29 -18.91 18.47
N ASP A 478 -48.15 -19.59 18.63
CA ASP A 478 -47.93 -20.58 19.71
C ASP A 478 -47.46 -19.87 21.01
N THR A 479 -48.36 -19.10 21.64
CA THR A 479 -48.04 -18.22 22.78
C THR A 479 -47.46 -18.94 24.00
N ASP A 480 -47.97 -20.13 24.33
CA ASP A 480 -47.48 -20.93 25.46
C ASP A 480 -46.05 -21.42 25.24
N ARG A 481 -45.68 -21.70 24.00
CA ARG A 481 -44.29 -22.09 23.68
C ARG A 481 -43.37 -20.89 23.73
N VAL A 482 -43.80 -19.73 23.21
CA VAL A 482 -43.02 -18.48 23.31
C VAL A 482 -42.70 -18.15 24.78
N ARG A 483 -43.69 -18.28 25.66
CA ARG A 483 -43.52 -18.10 27.12
C ARG A 483 -42.52 -19.10 27.71
N ALA A 484 -42.65 -20.38 27.37
CA ALA A 484 -41.73 -21.42 27.82
C ALA A 484 -40.29 -21.14 27.34
N LEU A 485 -40.12 -20.66 26.11
CA LEU A 485 -38.82 -20.29 25.56
C LEU A 485 -38.19 -19.11 26.29
N TYR A 486 -38.95 -18.05 26.55
CA TYR A 486 -38.45 -16.92 27.33
C TYR A 486 -38.13 -17.33 28.78
N ALA A 487 -38.97 -18.14 29.42
CA ALA A 487 -38.68 -18.65 30.76
C ALA A 487 -37.39 -19.50 30.80
N MET A 488 -37.17 -20.37 29.82
CA MET A 488 -35.93 -21.14 29.70
C MET A 488 -34.71 -20.25 29.41
N ALA A 489 -34.89 -19.23 28.57
CA ALA A 489 -33.81 -18.30 28.24
C ALA A 489 -33.40 -17.45 29.46
N LEU A 490 -34.37 -17.03 30.29
CA LEU A 490 -34.14 -16.26 31.52
C LEU A 490 -33.56 -17.11 32.66
N ALA A 491 -33.80 -18.43 32.65
CA ALA A 491 -33.20 -19.35 33.62
C ALA A 491 -31.70 -19.61 33.36
N GLN A 492 -31.14 -19.18 32.22
CA GLN A 492 -29.73 -19.38 31.90
C GLN A 492 -28.81 -18.40 32.65
N PRO A 493 -27.75 -18.90 33.32
CA PRO A 493 -26.88 -18.07 34.18
C PRO A 493 -25.85 -17.22 33.44
N VAL A 494 -25.57 -17.50 32.16
CA VAL A 494 -24.55 -16.79 31.37
C VAL A 494 -25.17 -16.37 30.02
N LEU A 495 -25.49 -15.09 29.90
CA LEU A 495 -26.09 -14.47 28.71
C LEU A 495 -25.22 -13.29 28.26
N ASP A 496 -24.89 -13.19 26.96
CA ASP A 496 -24.03 -12.12 26.39
C ASP A 496 -24.63 -10.71 26.57
N MET A 497 -25.94 -10.58 26.29
CA MET A 497 -26.69 -9.34 26.42
C MET A 497 -28.09 -9.68 26.94
N PRO A 498 -28.26 -9.78 28.27
CA PRO A 498 -29.55 -10.11 28.89
C PRO A 498 -30.63 -9.08 28.58
N GLU A 499 -30.27 -7.79 28.47
CA GLU A 499 -31.21 -6.67 28.30
C GLU A 499 -32.10 -6.81 27.07
N VAL A 500 -31.55 -7.32 25.96
CA VAL A 500 -32.29 -7.51 24.70
C VAL A 500 -33.35 -8.60 24.86
N LEU A 501 -33.03 -9.66 25.60
CA LEU A 501 -33.95 -10.77 25.87
C LEU A 501 -35.08 -10.32 26.81
N TRP A 502 -34.73 -9.62 27.89
CA TRP A 502 -35.70 -9.07 28.84
C TRP A 502 -36.66 -8.10 28.18
N LYS A 503 -36.14 -7.17 27.36
CA LYS A 503 -36.99 -6.26 26.60
C LYS A 503 -37.92 -7.02 25.64
N ALA A 504 -37.40 -7.99 24.89
CA ALA A 504 -38.22 -8.76 23.95
C ALA A 504 -39.32 -9.58 24.66
N ALA A 505 -39.03 -10.15 25.83
CA ALA A 505 -40.01 -10.87 26.63
C ALA A 505 -41.11 -9.93 27.15
N ILE A 506 -40.73 -8.73 27.61
CA ILE A 506 -41.67 -7.71 28.09
C ILE A 506 -42.52 -7.15 26.94
N ASP A 507 -41.91 -6.82 25.80
CA ASP A 507 -42.60 -6.33 24.61
C ASP A 507 -43.60 -7.38 24.08
N PHE A 508 -43.27 -8.67 24.20
CA PHE A 508 -44.18 -9.78 23.86
C PHE A 508 -45.41 -9.84 24.79
N GLU A 509 -45.21 -9.84 26.11
CA GLU A 509 -46.35 -9.89 27.06
C GLU A 509 -47.22 -8.62 26.97
N ILE A 510 -46.64 -7.46 26.63
CA ILE A 510 -47.39 -6.23 26.30
C ILE A 510 -48.23 -6.41 25.03
N GLY A 511 -47.67 -7.05 24.00
CA GLY A 511 -48.35 -7.33 22.73
C GLY A 511 -49.58 -8.24 22.90
N GLU A 512 -49.45 -9.26 23.75
CA GLU A 512 -50.54 -10.19 24.09
C GLU A 512 -51.54 -9.62 25.12
N GLY A 513 -51.21 -8.51 25.78
CA GLY A 513 -52.08 -7.83 26.75
C GLY A 513 -52.07 -8.41 28.17
N GLU A 514 -51.09 -9.25 28.52
CA GLU A 514 -50.94 -9.86 29.84
C GLU A 514 -50.12 -8.97 30.79
N TRP A 515 -50.76 -7.90 31.25
CA TRP A 515 -50.10 -6.82 32.01
C TRP A 515 -49.53 -7.24 33.37
N ASP A 516 -50.11 -8.24 34.03
CA ASP A 516 -49.68 -8.68 35.35
C ASP A 516 -48.35 -9.45 35.29
N ARG A 517 -48.19 -10.31 34.28
CA ARG A 517 -46.94 -11.05 34.06
C ARG A 517 -45.82 -10.14 33.59
N ALA A 518 -46.13 -9.14 32.77
CA ALA A 518 -45.17 -8.12 32.40
C ALA A 518 -44.68 -7.33 33.63
N ALA A 519 -45.55 -7.06 34.62
CA ALA A 519 -45.13 -6.45 35.89
C ALA A 519 -44.20 -7.37 36.69
N ASP A 520 -44.52 -8.67 36.80
CA ASP A 520 -43.64 -9.65 37.46
C ASP A 520 -42.26 -9.75 36.79
N LEU A 521 -42.22 -9.65 35.45
CA LEU A 521 -40.96 -9.64 34.69
C LEU A 521 -40.14 -8.38 34.97
N TYR A 522 -40.78 -7.21 35.09
CA TYR A 522 -40.10 -5.98 35.50
C TYR A 522 -39.55 -6.06 36.93
N GLU A 523 -40.28 -6.68 37.85
CA GLU A 523 -39.80 -6.87 39.23
C GLU A 523 -38.59 -7.81 39.28
N ARG A 524 -38.64 -8.94 38.56
CA ARG A 524 -37.48 -9.84 38.40
C ARG A 524 -36.29 -9.17 37.72
N LEU A 525 -36.55 -8.28 36.76
CA LEU A 525 -35.52 -7.52 36.07
C LEU A 525 -34.84 -6.51 37.01
N LEU A 526 -35.59 -5.88 37.90
CA LEU A 526 -35.06 -4.94 38.90
C LEU A 526 -34.22 -5.64 39.97
N ASP A 527 -34.56 -6.88 40.34
CA ASP A 527 -33.77 -7.69 41.27
C ASP A 527 -32.41 -8.11 40.67
N GLN A 528 -32.36 -8.35 39.36
CA GLN A 528 -31.14 -8.77 38.66
C GLN A 528 -30.29 -7.60 38.13
N ASN A 529 -30.92 -6.55 37.58
CA ASN A 529 -30.26 -5.45 36.90
C ASN A 529 -30.47 -4.12 37.63
N ARG A 530 -29.36 -3.48 38.00
CA ARG A 530 -29.34 -2.24 38.81
C ARG A 530 -29.40 -0.95 37.98
N HIS A 531 -29.69 -1.05 36.68
CA HIS A 531 -29.60 0.08 35.76
C HIS A 531 -30.84 0.98 35.77
N VAL A 532 -30.62 2.30 35.68
CA VAL A 532 -31.64 3.37 35.70
C VAL A 532 -32.68 3.23 34.59
N ASN A 533 -32.28 2.73 33.43
CA ASN A 533 -33.16 2.58 32.26
C ASN A 533 -34.34 1.64 32.54
N VAL A 534 -34.17 0.65 33.42
CA VAL A 534 -35.23 -0.30 33.80
C VAL A 534 -36.37 0.43 34.55
N TRP A 535 -36.01 1.32 35.48
CA TRP A 535 -36.97 2.15 36.21
C TRP A 535 -37.75 3.08 35.28
N GLN A 536 -37.08 3.65 34.28
CA GLN A 536 -37.74 4.48 33.26
C GLN A 536 -38.71 3.68 32.41
N SER A 537 -38.32 2.49 31.95
CA SER A 537 -39.22 1.61 31.19
C SER A 537 -40.38 1.11 32.03
N TYR A 538 -40.16 0.80 33.32
CA TYR A 538 -41.21 0.32 34.22
C TYR A 538 -42.23 1.40 34.54
N ALA A 539 -41.78 2.65 34.75
CA ALA A 539 -42.67 3.79 34.95
C ALA A 539 -43.55 4.05 33.71
N ARG A 540 -42.97 4.01 32.50
CA ARG A 540 -43.73 4.13 31.24
C ARG A 540 -44.72 2.97 31.06
N PHE A 541 -44.30 1.75 31.38
CA PHE A 541 -45.14 0.57 31.33
C PHE A 541 -46.33 0.66 32.30
N LYS A 542 -46.13 1.11 33.55
CA LYS A 542 -47.25 1.27 34.51
C LYS A 542 -48.27 2.32 34.07
N VAL A 543 -47.82 3.39 33.40
CA VAL A 543 -48.73 4.35 32.76
C VAL A 543 -49.51 3.67 31.63
N GLN A 544 -48.85 2.90 30.77
CA GLN A 544 -49.52 2.14 29.69
C GLN A 544 -50.52 1.13 30.23
N GLN A 545 -50.18 0.36 31.28
CA GLN A 545 -51.08 -0.56 31.96
C GLN A 545 -52.32 0.17 32.53
N ALA A 546 -52.12 1.30 33.21
CA ALA A 546 -53.22 2.06 33.78
C ALA A 546 -54.13 2.65 32.68
N VAL A 547 -53.56 3.18 31.60
CA VAL A 547 -54.33 3.68 30.45
C VAL A 547 -55.09 2.55 29.74
N ALA A 548 -54.48 1.37 29.58
CA ALA A 548 -55.13 0.21 28.98
C ALA A 548 -56.26 -0.36 29.86
N ALA A 549 -56.06 -0.45 31.18
CA ALA A 549 -57.09 -0.86 32.12
C ALA A 549 -58.29 0.12 32.13
N LEU A 550 -58.01 1.42 31.97
CA LEU A 550 -59.05 2.44 31.80
C LEU A 550 -59.76 2.31 30.44
N ALA A 551 -59.05 1.97 29.36
CA ALA A 551 -59.64 1.74 28.06
C ALA A 551 -60.57 0.50 28.04
N MET A 552 -60.20 -0.60 28.70
CA MET A 552 -61.08 -1.77 28.85
C MET A 552 -62.35 -1.44 29.65
N ARG A 553 -62.21 -0.74 30.79
CA ARG A 553 -63.37 -0.26 31.57
C ARG A 553 -64.31 0.65 30.79
N ARG A 554 -63.79 1.38 29.80
CA ARG A 554 -64.58 2.22 28.88
C ARG A 554 -65.22 1.42 27.74
N ALA A 555 -64.63 0.31 27.31
CA ALA A 555 -65.21 -0.58 26.29
C ALA A 555 -66.41 -1.37 26.83
N ASP A 556 -66.46 -1.64 28.13
CA ASP A 556 -67.63 -2.22 28.81
C ASP A 556 -68.77 -1.19 29.04
N ALA A 557 -68.53 0.09 28.78
CA ALA A 557 -69.54 1.15 28.86
C ALA A 557 -70.25 1.32 27.50
N ALA A 558 -71.58 1.38 27.50
CA ALA A 558 -72.43 1.29 26.31
C ALA A 558 -72.43 2.52 25.37
N ASP A 559 -71.70 3.60 25.69
CA ASP A 559 -71.78 4.90 24.99
C ASP A 559 -70.47 5.26 24.24
N PRO A 560 -70.54 5.91 23.05
CA PRO A 560 -69.38 6.28 22.24
C PRO A 560 -68.45 7.32 22.91
N PRO A 561 -67.17 7.41 22.50
CA PRO A 561 -66.07 7.73 23.42
C PRO A 561 -65.95 9.23 23.71
N ALA A 562 -66.28 9.62 24.95
CA ALA A 562 -65.86 10.90 25.51
C ALA A 562 -64.35 10.87 25.85
N ALA A 563 -63.69 12.02 25.68
CA ALA A 563 -62.26 12.18 25.97
C ALA A 563 -61.91 11.69 27.39
N PRO A 564 -60.71 11.12 27.60
CA PRO A 564 -60.27 10.66 28.91
C PRO A 564 -60.46 11.73 29.98
N SER A 565 -61.13 11.41 31.09
CA SER A 565 -61.26 12.32 32.22
C SER A 565 -59.88 12.65 32.80
N GLU A 566 -59.65 13.93 33.13
CA GLU A 566 -58.37 14.40 33.68
C GLU A 566 -57.97 13.66 34.96
N THR A 567 -58.95 13.20 35.73
CA THR A 567 -58.77 12.41 36.96
C THR A 567 -58.25 11.00 36.70
N GLU A 568 -58.69 10.35 35.62
CA GLU A 568 -58.21 9.02 35.24
C GLU A 568 -56.78 9.07 34.66
N GLN A 569 -56.47 10.13 33.91
CA GLN A 569 -55.10 10.40 33.46
C GLN A 569 -54.16 10.66 34.64
N GLN A 570 -54.62 11.43 35.63
CA GLN A 570 -53.84 11.66 36.86
C GLN A 570 -53.59 10.38 37.64
N ALA A 571 -54.54 9.44 37.68
CA ALA A 571 -54.34 8.13 38.32
C ALA A 571 -53.29 7.28 37.61
N ALA A 572 -53.29 7.26 36.27
CA ALA A 572 -52.27 6.57 35.47
C ALA A 572 -50.87 7.18 35.69
N VAL A 573 -50.79 8.52 35.72
CA VAL A 573 -49.54 9.24 35.99
C VAL A 573 -49.06 9.03 37.43
N ALA A 574 -49.98 8.94 38.40
CA ALA A 574 -49.64 8.63 39.80
C ALA A 574 -49.01 7.24 39.95
N ALA A 575 -49.50 6.24 39.21
CA ALA A 575 -48.89 4.90 39.20
C ALA A 575 -47.44 4.93 38.65
N GLY A 576 -47.18 5.69 37.58
CA GLY A 576 -45.82 5.90 37.05
C GLY A 576 -44.90 6.65 38.03
N ARG A 577 -45.43 7.67 38.73
CA ARG A 577 -44.70 8.43 39.77
C ARG A 577 -44.28 7.54 40.95
N ALA A 578 -45.18 6.68 41.43
CA ALA A 578 -44.89 5.77 42.54
C ALA A 578 -43.70 4.83 42.21
N VAL A 579 -43.54 4.43 40.95
CA VAL A 579 -42.39 3.63 40.50
C VAL A 579 -41.09 4.44 40.50
N LEU A 580 -41.13 5.69 40.02
CA LEU A 580 -39.96 6.57 40.01
C LEU A 580 -39.52 6.96 41.42
N GLU A 581 -40.46 7.15 42.35
CA GLU A 581 -40.18 7.38 43.78
C GLU A 581 -39.51 6.16 44.43
N ARG A 582 -39.98 4.95 44.12
CA ARG A 582 -39.30 3.71 44.55
C ARG A 582 -37.90 3.60 43.96
N GLY A 583 -37.72 3.98 42.70
CA GLY A 583 -36.41 4.03 42.05
C GLY A 583 -35.46 5.05 42.69
N GLU A 584 -35.96 6.22 43.10
CA GLU A 584 -35.17 7.22 43.83
C GLU A 584 -34.74 6.68 45.19
N ALA A 585 -35.65 6.05 45.94
CA ALA A 585 -35.33 5.42 47.22
C ALA A 585 -34.29 4.29 47.06
N HIS A 586 -34.35 3.52 45.97
CA HIS A 586 -33.42 2.44 45.67
C HIS A 586 -32.02 2.97 45.28
N THR A 587 -31.94 3.93 44.37
CA THR A 587 -30.66 4.57 43.97
C THR A 587 -30.02 5.35 45.11
N ARG A 588 -30.83 5.94 46.01
CA ARG A 588 -30.34 6.57 47.25
C ARG A 588 -29.68 5.57 48.19
N ARG A 589 -30.18 4.34 48.30
CA ARG A 589 -29.57 3.28 49.13
C ARG A 589 -28.26 2.75 48.54
N LEU A 590 -28.12 2.77 47.22
CA LEU A 590 -26.92 2.31 46.50
C LEU A 590 -25.77 3.34 46.53
N GLY A 591 -26.08 4.63 46.65
CA GLY A 591 -25.06 5.68 46.81
C GLY A 591 -24.33 6.07 45.52
N ASP A 592 -24.88 5.75 44.33
CA ASP A 592 -24.32 6.15 43.03
C ASP A 592 -24.93 7.48 42.54
N PRO A 593 -24.19 8.62 42.64
CA PRO A 593 -24.75 9.94 42.35
C PRO A 593 -25.10 10.13 40.87
N ALA A 594 -24.30 9.57 39.95
CA ALA A 594 -24.54 9.71 38.50
C ALA A 594 -25.84 9.03 38.04
N GLN A 595 -26.12 7.83 38.55
CA GLN A 595 -27.36 7.10 38.24
C GLN A 595 -28.59 7.80 38.82
N ARG A 596 -28.47 8.37 40.02
CA ARG A 596 -29.53 9.16 40.64
C ARG A 596 -29.82 10.44 39.83
N VAL A 597 -28.81 11.12 39.28
CA VAL A 597 -29.03 12.27 38.38
C VAL A 597 -29.78 11.85 37.12
N GLN A 598 -29.36 10.76 36.47
CA GLN A 598 -30.03 10.26 35.27
C GLN A 598 -31.49 9.87 35.54
N LEU A 599 -31.79 9.31 36.72
CA LEU A 599 -33.16 9.00 37.11
C LEU A 599 -33.99 10.28 37.33
N LEU A 600 -33.42 11.31 37.95
CA LEU A 600 -34.09 12.61 38.15
C LEU A 600 -34.30 13.36 36.84
N GLU A 601 -33.34 13.30 35.90
CA GLU A 601 -33.50 13.82 34.54
C GLU A 601 -34.64 13.11 33.81
N ALA A 602 -34.74 11.80 33.96
CA ALA A 602 -35.82 11.02 33.37
C ALA A 602 -37.18 11.27 34.04
N TRP A 603 -37.20 11.46 35.36
CA TRP A 603 -38.42 11.87 36.06
C TRP A 603 -38.85 13.27 35.64
N LEU A 604 -37.92 14.20 35.47
CA LEU A 604 -38.23 15.52 34.92
C LEU A 604 -38.77 15.42 33.50
N ALA A 605 -38.19 14.57 32.65
CA ALA A 605 -38.69 14.34 31.30
C ALA A 605 -40.11 13.72 31.32
N PHE A 606 -40.37 12.80 32.24
CA PHE A 606 -41.69 12.18 32.44
C PHE A 606 -42.75 13.19 32.92
N GLU A 607 -42.42 14.04 33.90
CA GLU A 607 -43.32 15.10 34.38
C GLU A 607 -43.54 16.20 33.33
N LYS A 608 -42.57 16.45 32.45
CA LYS A 608 -42.78 17.36 31.31
C LYS A 608 -43.77 16.81 30.29
N THR A 609 -43.83 15.48 30.12
CA THR A 609 -44.73 14.84 29.17
C THR A 609 -46.13 14.58 29.72
N PHE A 610 -46.27 14.34 31.04
CA PHE A 610 -47.54 13.90 31.64
C PHE A 610 -47.98 14.69 32.87
N GLY A 611 -47.15 15.61 33.38
CA GLY A 611 -47.31 16.22 34.70
C GLY A 611 -47.92 17.62 34.71
N THR A 612 -48.24 18.07 35.92
CA THR A 612 -48.70 19.43 36.22
C THR A 612 -47.50 20.34 36.54
N PRO A 613 -47.60 21.67 36.36
CA PRO A 613 -46.49 22.61 36.62
C PRO A 613 -45.93 22.51 38.05
N ALA A 614 -46.79 22.18 39.02
CA ALA A 614 -46.41 21.96 40.41
C ALA A 614 -45.50 20.73 40.59
N ALA A 615 -45.80 19.62 39.90
CA ALA A 615 -44.99 18.41 39.95
C ALA A 615 -43.61 18.60 39.32
N VAL A 616 -43.54 19.33 38.19
CA VAL A 616 -42.27 19.71 37.56
C VAL A 616 -41.40 20.55 38.52
N SER A 617 -42.01 21.49 39.24
CA SER A 617 -41.29 22.32 40.21
C SER A 617 -40.76 21.52 41.41
N ALA A 618 -41.48 20.47 41.82
CA ALA A 618 -41.06 19.59 42.91
C ALA A 618 -39.86 18.73 42.52
N VAL A 619 -39.83 18.21 41.29
CA VAL A 619 -38.68 17.43 40.77
C VAL A 619 -37.46 18.33 40.56
N LEU A 620 -37.63 19.56 40.05
CA LEU A 620 -36.54 20.53 39.90
C LEU A 620 -35.85 20.87 41.23
N ARG A 621 -36.59 20.86 42.35
CA ARG A 621 -36.02 21.06 43.68
C ARG A 621 -35.13 19.92 44.16
N ARG A 622 -35.29 18.70 43.61
CA ARG A 622 -34.50 17.52 43.98
C ARG A 622 -33.18 17.38 43.19
N PHE A 623 -32.95 18.22 42.19
CA PHE A 623 -31.72 18.16 41.38
C PHE A 623 -30.47 18.53 42.20
N PRO A 624 -29.35 17.81 41.99
CA PRO A 624 -28.08 18.12 42.64
C PRO A 624 -27.42 19.37 42.05
N ARG A 625 -26.59 20.01 42.86
CA ARG A 625 -25.66 21.04 42.39
C ARG A 625 -24.35 20.38 41.98
N THR A 626 -23.85 20.69 40.79
CA THR A 626 -22.52 20.24 40.33
C THR A 626 -21.44 21.04 41.05
N VAL A 627 -20.65 20.36 41.89
CA VAL A 627 -19.50 20.98 42.57
C VAL A 627 -18.22 20.43 41.95
N LYS A 628 -17.32 21.32 41.56
CA LYS A 628 -15.99 20.95 41.05
C LYS A 628 -15.12 20.53 42.24
N LYS A 629 -14.71 19.26 42.28
CA LYS A 629 -13.72 18.77 43.25
C LYS A 629 -12.44 18.38 42.53
N ARG A 630 -11.30 18.54 43.20
CA ARG A 630 -9.97 18.21 42.67
C ARG A 630 -9.44 16.97 43.38
N ARG A 631 -9.12 15.91 42.63
CA ARG A 631 -8.43 14.72 43.17
C ARG A 631 -7.00 14.69 42.66
N VAL A 632 -6.06 14.33 43.54
CA VAL A 632 -4.67 14.07 43.17
C VAL A 632 -4.56 12.68 42.57
N LEU A 633 -4.06 12.57 41.34
CA LEU A 633 -3.64 11.30 40.75
C LEU A 633 -2.36 10.83 41.47
N GLN A 634 -2.44 9.72 42.21
CA GLN A 634 -1.25 8.97 42.59
C GLN A 634 -0.85 8.08 41.41
N ALA A 635 0.38 8.25 40.92
CA ALA A 635 0.96 7.38 39.90
C ALA A 635 1.18 5.99 40.51
N ALA A 636 0.34 5.02 40.12
CA ALA A 636 0.47 3.61 40.48
C ALA A 636 0.81 2.79 39.22
N GLY A 637 1.87 1.98 39.36
CA GLY A 637 2.58 1.26 38.32
C GLY A 637 1.86 0.12 37.59
N ALA A 638 2.24 -0.01 36.32
CA ALA A 638 2.59 -1.25 35.61
C ALA A 638 1.63 -2.45 35.58
N ALA A 639 0.98 -2.64 34.42
CA ALA A 639 0.94 -3.90 33.65
C ALA A 639 0.51 -3.60 32.18
N GLY A 640 1.39 -3.83 31.19
CA GLY A 640 1.22 -3.50 29.76
C GLY A 640 0.59 -4.63 28.90
N PRO A 641 0.83 -4.73 27.56
CA PRO A 641 1.56 -3.82 26.65
C PRO A 641 0.84 -3.54 25.28
N SER A 642 1.11 -2.39 24.66
CA SER A 642 1.51 -2.23 23.24
C SER A 642 1.46 -0.75 22.82
N ALA A 643 2.63 -0.17 22.55
CA ALA A 643 2.82 1.15 21.93
C ALA A 643 2.62 1.08 20.39
N PRO A 644 2.64 2.20 19.62
CA PRO A 644 3.87 2.97 19.35
C PRO A 644 3.69 4.52 19.43
N SER A 645 4.59 5.22 20.11
CA SER A 645 5.73 6.02 19.57
C SER A 645 5.38 7.33 18.85
N SER A 646 5.52 8.46 19.55
CA SER A 646 6.31 9.64 19.13
C SER A 646 5.97 10.84 20.02
N ALA A 647 6.96 11.33 20.77
CA ALA A 647 7.19 12.76 21.06
C ALA A 647 8.26 12.90 22.14
N THR A 648 9.30 13.63 21.75
CA THR A 648 10.53 14.00 22.45
C THR A 648 10.30 14.70 23.80
N ALA A 649 11.19 14.40 24.74
CA ALA A 649 11.28 14.98 26.06
C ALA A 649 11.75 16.44 26.04
N ALA A 650 11.06 17.30 26.78
CA ALA A 650 11.58 18.57 27.28
C ALA A 650 10.94 18.92 28.64
N THR A 651 11.75 18.83 29.69
CA THR A 651 11.83 19.66 30.90
C THR A 651 10.59 20.00 31.77
N ALA A 652 10.85 19.89 33.09
CA ALA A 652 10.27 20.63 34.23
C ALA A 652 9.02 20.05 34.92
N ALA A 653 9.28 19.55 36.14
CA ALA A 653 8.39 19.42 37.31
C ALA A 653 6.89 19.70 37.09
N LYS A 654 6.11 18.66 36.83
CA LYS A 654 4.67 18.70 37.10
C LYS A 654 4.45 18.18 38.53
N GLY A 655 3.97 19.07 39.40
CA GLY A 655 3.42 18.70 40.71
C GLY A 655 2.27 17.69 40.58
N PRO A 656 1.65 17.26 41.70
CA PRO A 656 0.54 16.30 41.67
C PRO A 656 -0.47 16.69 40.59
N GLN A 657 -0.67 15.82 39.59
CA GLN A 657 -1.65 16.08 38.54
C GLN A 657 -3.03 15.98 39.18
N PHE A 658 -3.71 17.12 39.25
CA PHE A 658 -5.08 17.19 39.73
C PHE A 658 -6.02 16.87 38.56
N GLU A 659 -6.83 15.81 38.70
CA GLU A 659 -8.01 15.66 37.85
C GLU A 659 -9.16 16.43 38.50
N GLU A 660 -9.69 17.40 37.75
CA GLU A 660 -10.95 18.06 38.08
C GLU A 660 -12.09 17.10 37.69
N TYR A 661 -12.82 16.58 38.68
CA TYR A 661 -14.02 15.79 38.42
C TYR A 661 -15.24 16.52 39.00
N PHE A 662 -16.37 16.39 38.32
CA PHE A 662 -17.64 16.92 38.78
C PHE A 662 -18.25 15.93 39.76
N ASP A 663 -18.53 16.38 40.97
CA ASP A 663 -19.27 15.63 41.98
C ASP A 663 -20.66 16.24 42.13
N TYR A 664 -21.68 15.39 42.29
CA TYR A 664 -23.08 15.82 42.39
C TYR A 664 -23.50 15.82 43.86
N VAL A 665 -23.81 17.00 44.38
CA VAL A 665 -24.31 17.13 45.76
C VAL A 665 -25.82 17.32 45.73
N PHE A 666 -26.56 16.32 46.19
CA PHE A 666 -28.02 16.39 46.30
C PHE A 666 -28.44 17.27 47.48
N PRO A 667 -29.51 18.06 47.35
CA PRO A 667 -30.03 18.89 48.46
C PRO A 667 -30.35 18.07 49.72
N ASP A 668 -30.77 16.81 49.57
CA ASP A 668 -31.16 15.93 50.69
C ASP A 668 -29.97 15.27 51.42
N ASP A 669 -28.79 15.24 50.80
CA ASP A 669 -27.57 14.67 51.40
C ASP A 669 -26.75 15.75 52.15
N GLN A 670 -27.26 16.99 52.21
CA GLN A 670 -26.82 18.00 53.16
C GLN A 670 -27.32 17.61 54.57
N VAL A 671 -26.77 16.52 55.13
CA VAL A 671 -26.71 16.42 56.59
C VAL A 671 -25.82 17.58 57.02
N GLU A 672 -26.46 18.58 57.63
CA GLU A 672 -25.90 19.87 58.00
C GLU A 672 -24.52 19.74 58.65
N THR A 673 -23.45 19.88 57.86
CA THR A 673 -22.14 20.14 58.44
C THR A 673 -22.25 21.44 59.26
N PRO A 674 -21.92 21.45 60.56
CA PRO A 674 -22.10 22.61 61.45
C PRO A 674 -21.44 23.90 60.93
N SER A 675 -20.43 23.76 60.08
CA SER A 675 -19.72 24.84 59.42
C SER A 675 -20.57 25.66 58.43
N GLN A 676 -21.58 25.05 57.78
CA GLN A 676 -22.41 25.77 56.81
C GLN A 676 -23.44 26.69 57.48
N LYS A 677 -24.02 26.31 58.63
CA LYS A 677 -24.89 27.18 59.44
C LYS A 677 -24.14 28.42 59.95
N LEU A 678 -22.88 28.24 60.34
CA LEU A 678 -22.01 29.34 60.80
C LEU A 678 -21.70 30.33 59.68
N LEU A 679 -21.49 29.82 58.45
CA LEU A 679 -21.30 30.64 57.26
C LEU A 679 -22.58 31.34 56.79
N GLU A 680 -23.74 30.69 56.87
CA GLU A 680 -25.02 31.35 56.61
C GLU A 680 -25.34 32.43 57.64
N MET A 681 -25.05 32.19 58.93
CA MET A 681 -25.19 33.21 59.96
C MET A 681 -24.18 34.36 59.77
N ALA A 682 -22.95 34.07 59.33
CA ALA A 682 -21.98 35.10 58.96
C ALA A 682 -22.41 35.90 57.72
N TYR A 683 -23.05 35.26 56.74
CA TYR A 683 -23.58 35.93 55.55
C TYR A 683 -24.82 36.78 55.88
N LYS A 684 -25.71 36.28 56.74
CA LYS A 684 -26.85 37.03 57.28
C LYS A 684 -26.39 38.20 58.16
N TRP A 685 -25.34 38.02 58.95
CA TRP A 685 -24.71 39.10 59.71
C TRP A 685 -24.08 40.14 58.79
N LYS A 686 -23.37 39.72 57.73
CA LYS A 686 -22.82 40.64 56.73
C LYS A 686 -23.89 41.36 55.92
N ALA A 687 -25.01 40.71 55.61
CA ALA A 687 -26.15 41.32 54.94
C ALA A 687 -26.87 42.32 55.85
N ALA A 688 -27.02 42.01 57.14
CA ALA A 688 -27.57 42.91 58.15
C ALA A 688 -26.63 44.11 58.41
N ALA A 689 -25.31 43.88 58.44
CA ALA A 689 -24.30 44.92 58.58
C ALA A 689 -24.11 45.78 57.31
N ALA A 690 -24.65 45.35 56.15
CA ALA A 690 -24.68 46.15 54.93
C ALA A 690 -26.01 46.91 54.75
N GLN A 691 -27.01 46.65 55.60
CA GLN A 691 -28.31 47.36 55.65
C GLN A 691 -28.37 48.41 56.79
N GLN A 692 -27.39 48.41 57.70
CA GLN A 692 -27.04 49.52 58.58
C GLN A 692 -25.95 50.36 57.93
#